data_AF-A0A2U1MZV8-F1
#
_entry.id   AF-A0A2U1MZV8-F1
#
_cell.length_a   1.000
_cell.length_b   1.000
_cell.length_c   1.000
_cell.angle_alpha   90.00
_cell.angle_beta   90.00
_cell.angle_gamma   90.00
#
_symmetry.space_group_name_H-M   'P 1'
#
loop_
_entity.id
_entity.type
_entity.pdbx_description
1 polymer ?
#
loop_
_entity_poly.entity_id
_entity_poly.type
_entity_poly.pdbx_seq_one_letter_code
_entity_poly.pdbx_strand_id
1 'polypeptide(L)'
;MNLLHGSDPVKLELNRLENEVRDTDEFMNLLHGSDPVKLELNRLENEVRDKDRELSEAHAEIKALRLSERLREKAVEELTDELSKVDEKLKLTESLLDTKLTDELSKVDEKLKLTESLLDTKTLEIKKINDEKKASMAAQFAAEATLRRVHAAQKDDDMPPIEAILAPLEAELKLARQEIAKLQDDNKALDRLTKSKEAALLEAERTVQVALAKASMVDDLQNKNQELMKQIEICQEENKILDKMHRQKVAEVEKLTQTVRELEEAVLAGGAAANAVRDYQRKVQEMNEERKTLDRELARAKVTANRVATVVANEWKDANDKVMPVKQWLEERRFLQGEMQQLRDKLAITERAAKSEALLKEKFQLRLRVLEDTLRSPNSLPRISDGKSVSNGPSRRQSLGGADNFSKLNGMLPKRSPSFQMRSSLSSGSSSILRHAKGTSKSFDGGTRALDRSKSNGSGSPTFNIGQSCDGTKDIEVSSEKPSEPPGTETEDSVPGLLYDLLQKEVIALRKSGHEKDQSIKDKDDAIEMLAKKVDTLTKAMEVEAKKMRREVAAMEKEVAAMRVDKEQDNRAKRFGSSKGPECSTGWGDPKHPITWKRPCGLGNKWMDNIEAELTIVWLYRSMMGFVGLKVLEVGEGFGGFERVRVLKG
;
A
#
# COMPACT_ATOMS: atom_id res chain seq x y z
N MET A 1 -16.29 -87.04 -54.84
CA MET A 1 -15.52 -85.79 -54.67
C MET A 1 -16.05 -85.04 -53.46
N ASN A 2 -15.12 -84.48 -52.68
CA ASN A 2 -15.26 -83.46 -51.62
C ASN A 2 -16.08 -83.80 -50.37
N LEU A 3 -15.40 -83.66 -49.23
CA LEU A 3 -15.85 -84.04 -47.90
C LEU A 3 -16.50 -82.87 -47.14
N LEU A 4 -17.33 -83.27 -46.18
CA LEU A 4 -17.56 -82.65 -44.87
C LEU A 4 -16.72 -81.41 -44.55
N HIS A 5 -17.38 -80.28 -44.35
CA HIS A 5 -16.89 -79.20 -43.50
C HIS A 5 -17.73 -79.19 -42.23
N GLY A 6 -17.37 -80.04 -41.28
CA GLY A 6 -17.80 -79.86 -39.89
C GLY A 6 -17.03 -78.67 -39.31
N SER A 7 -17.72 -77.71 -38.72
CA SER A 7 -17.06 -76.66 -37.95
C SER A 7 -16.37 -77.30 -36.76
N ASP A 8 -15.04 -77.26 -36.75
CA ASP A 8 -14.20 -77.83 -35.70
C ASP A 8 -14.58 -77.20 -34.33
N PRO A 9 -15.02 -78.01 -33.34
CA PRO A 9 -15.41 -77.50 -32.03
C PRO A 9 -14.23 -76.82 -31.30
N VAL A 10 -12.98 -77.24 -31.56
CA VAL A 10 -11.79 -76.58 -31.01
C VAL A 10 -11.66 -75.16 -31.55
N LYS A 11 -12.06 -74.94 -32.80
CA LYS A 11 -12.03 -73.61 -33.44
C LYS A 11 -13.14 -72.69 -32.93
N LEU A 12 -14.28 -73.23 -32.49
CA LEU A 12 -15.35 -72.44 -31.86
C LEU A 12 -14.99 -72.06 -30.41
N GLU A 13 -14.41 -72.98 -29.64
CA GLU A 13 -13.87 -72.66 -28.30
C GLU A 13 -12.68 -71.70 -28.37
N LEU A 14 -11.77 -71.85 -29.34
CA LEU A 14 -10.69 -70.86 -29.57
C LEU A 14 -11.26 -69.47 -29.88
N ASN A 15 -12.24 -69.34 -30.79
CA ASN A 15 -12.88 -68.05 -31.06
C ASN A 15 -13.64 -67.51 -29.82
N ARG A 16 -14.14 -68.36 -28.94
CA ARG A 16 -14.81 -67.93 -27.71
C ARG A 16 -13.81 -67.40 -26.69
N LEU A 17 -12.74 -68.14 -26.42
CA LEU A 17 -11.65 -67.73 -25.54
C LEU A 17 -10.90 -66.51 -26.09
N GLU A 18 -10.73 -66.40 -27.41
CA GLU A 18 -10.11 -65.25 -28.06
C GLU A 18 -11.00 -64.00 -27.97
N ASN A 19 -12.35 -64.14 -27.99
CA ASN A 19 -13.25 -63.02 -27.69
C ASN A 19 -13.33 -62.74 -26.18
N GLU A 20 -13.34 -63.71 -25.28
CA GLU A 20 -13.31 -63.45 -23.82
C GLU A 20 -11.99 -62.79 -23.40
N VAL A 21 -10.84 -63.20 -23.96
CA VAL A 21 -9.54 -62.54 -23.75
C VAL A 21 -9.55 -61.13 -24.35
N ARG A 22 -10.03 -60.95 -25.58
CA ARG A 22 -10.13 -59.61 -26.18
C ARG A 22 -11.11 -58.71 -25.43
N ASP A 23 -12.21 -59.23 -24.91
CA ASP A 23 -13.16 -58.48 -24.08
C ASP A 23 -12.53 -58.13 -22.71
N THR A 24 -11.65 -58.97 -22.13
CA THR A 24 -10.87 -58.59 -20.94
C THR A 24 -9.78 -57.55 -21.24
N ASP A 25 -9.13 -57.61 -22.41
CA ASP A 25 -8.15 -56.61 -22.84
C ASP A 25 -8.84 -55.29 -23.22
N GLU A 26 -10.01 -55.32 -23.87
CA GLU A 26 -10.85 -54.15 -24.13
C GLU A 26 -11.40 -53.56 -22.83
N PHE A 27 -11.78 -54.38 -21.84
CA PHE A 27 -12.19 -53.92 -20.51
C PHE A 27 -11.03 -53.30 -19.73
N MET A 28 -9.83 -53.88 -19.77
CA MET A 28 -8.63 -53.28 -19.20
C MET A 28 -8.33 -51.93 -19.87
N ASN A 29 -8.31 -51.87 -21.21
CA ASN A 29 -8.12 -50.61 -21.94
C ASN A 29 -9.22 -49.56 -21.65
N LEU A 30 -10.46 -49.99 -21.38
CA LEU A 30 -11.58 -49.11 -21.02
C LEU A 30 -11.51 -48.60 -19.57
N LEU A 31 -10.89 -49.35 -18.64
CA LEU A 31 -10.56 -48.87 -17.30
C LEU A 31 -9.32 -47.95 -17.28
N HIS A 32 -8.49 -47.96 -18.32
CA HIS A 32 -7.28 -47.14 -18.40
C HIS A 32 -7.59 -45.73 -18.92
N GLY A 33 -8.31 -44.96 -18.10
CA GLY A 33 -8.34 -43.51 -18.13
C GLY A 33 -6.98 -42.90 -17.78
N SER A 34 -5.96 -43.20 -18.60
CA SER A 34 -4.53 -43.09 -18.32
C SER A 34 -4.03 -44.02 -17.22
N ASP A 35 -2.82 -44.56 -17.41
CA ASP A 35 -2.07 -45.23 -16.34
C ASP A 35 -1.87 -44.25 -15.16
N PRO A 36 -2.29 -44.60 -13.93
CA PRO A 36 -2.18 -43.71 -12.78
C PRO A 36 -0.73 -43.34 -12.45
N VAL A 37 0.24 -44.24 -12.72
CA VAL A 37 1.67 -43.93 -12.56
C VAL A 37 2.11 -42.88 -13.57
N LYS A 38 1.59 -42.95 -14.80
CA LYS A 38 1.84 -41.95 -15.85
C LYS A 38 1.18 -40.60 -15.54
N LEU A 39 0.00 -40.57 -14.92
CA LEU A 39 -0.62 -39.31 -14.45
C LEU A 39 0.21 -38.67 -13.34
N GLU A 40 0.65 -39.45 -12.35
CA GLU A 40 1.48 -38.93 -11.26
C GLU A 40 2.87 -38.49 -11.76
N LEU A 41 3.47 -39.20 -12.72
CA LEU A 41 4.68 -38.75 -13.40
C LEU A 41 4.48 -37.42 -14.12
N ASN A 42 3.37 -37.22 -14.83
CA ASN A 42 3.07 -35.93 -15.48
C ASN A 42 2.82 -34.82 -14.44
N ARG A 43 2.18 -35.13 -13.31
CA ARG A 43 1.99 -34.19 -12.19
C ARG A 43 3.35 -33.76 -11.63
N LEU A 44 4.21 -34.71 -11.28
CA LEU A 44 5.56 -34.47 -10.75
C LEU A 44 6.47 -33.77 -11.78
N GLU A 45 6.35 -34.08 -13.08
CA GLU A 45 7.10 -33.38 -14.14
C GLU A 45 6.66 -31.92 -14.32
N ASN A 46 5.36 -31.63 -14.16
CA ASN A 46 4.88 -30.25 -14.10
C ASN A 46 5.39 -29.56 -12.82
N GLU A 47 5.29 -30.22 -11.66
CA GLU A 47 5.74 -29.69 -10.36
C GLU A 47 7.25 -29.39 -10.35
N VAL A 48 8.08 -30.25 -10.93
CA VAL A 48 9.52 -29.99 -11.15
C VAL A 48 9.74 -28.79 -12.07
N ARG A 49 9.01 -28.69 -13.19
CA ARG A 49 9.11 -27.52 -14.09
C ARG A 49 8.66 -26.23 -13.43
N ASP A 50 7.65 -26.27 -12.56
CA ASP A 50 7.18 -25.10 -11.81
C ASP A 50 8.20 -24.70 -10.74
N LYS A 51 8.81 -25.68 -10.04
CA LYS A 51 9.93 -25.45 -9.12
C LYS A 51 11.19 -24.91 -9.81
N ASP A 52 11.51 -25.34 -11.03
CA ASP A 52 12.59 -24.78 -11.83
C ASP A 52 12.33 -23.31 -12.20
N ARG A 53 11.07 -22.94 -12.48
CA ARG A 53 10.70 -21.54 -12.71
C ARG A 53 10.83 -20.71 -11.43
N GLU A 54 10.26 -21.16 -10.31
CA GLU A 54 10.42 -20.52 -9.00
C GLU A 54 11.91 -20.32 -8.65
N LEU A 55 12.74 -21.34 -8.86
CA LEU A 55 14.18 -21.28 -8.62
C LEU A 55 14.88 -20.26 -9.55
N SER A 56 14.44 -20.15 -10.81
CA SER A 56 14.96 -19.15 -11.75
C SER A 56 14.57 -17.72 -11.37
N GLU A 57 13.36 -17.53 -10.85
CA GLU A 57 12.84 -16.25 -10.37
C GLU A 57 13.58 -15.83 -9.09
N ALA A 58 13.75 -16.74 -8.13
CA ALA A 58 14.57 -16.51 -6.94
C ALA A 58 16.04 -16.18 -7.29
N HIS A 59 16.62 -16.81 -8.32
CA HIS A 59 17.95 -16.45 -8.82
C HIS A 59 18.01 -15.06 -9.47
N ALA A 60 16.93 -14.61 -10.11
CA ALA A 60 16.82 -13.26 -10.64
C ALA A 60 16.68 -12.22 -9.51
N GLU A 61 15.87 -12.53 -8.49
CA GLU A 61 15.71 -11.69 -7.29
C GLU A 61 17.04 -11.57 -6.53
N ILE A 62 17.75 -12.67 -6.25
CA ILE A 62 19.07 -12.66 -5.60
C ILE A 62 20.06 -11.75 -6.36
N LYS A 63 20.04 -11.76 -7.70
CA LYS A 63 20.87 -10.87 -8.52
C LYS A 63 20.45 -9.41 -8.40
N ALA A 64 19.15 -9.11 -8.39
CA ALA A 64 18.63 -7.76 -8.19
C ALA A 64 18.96 -7.22 -6.79
N LEU A 65 18.82 -8.06 -5.75
CA LEU A 65 19.17 -7.71 -4.37
C LEU A 65 20.66 -7.42 -4.21
N ARG A 66 21.56 -8.22 -4.80
CA ARG A 66 23.02 -7.96 -4.81
C ARG A 66 23.41 -6.67 -5.54
N LEU A 67 22.65 -6.27 -6.56
CA LEU A 67 22.86 -4.97 -7.23
C LEU A 67 22.35 -3.81 -6.37
N SER A 68 21.20 -3.95 -5.72
CA SER A 68 20.69 -2.99 -4.74
C SER A 68 21.62 -2.84 -3.53
N GLU A 69 22.23 -3.93 -3.09
CA GLU A 69 23.22 -3.96 -2.01
C GLU A 69 24.46 -3.16 -2.36
N ARG A 70 25.06 -3.40 -3.53
CA ARG A 70 26.18 -2.58 -4.02
C ARG A 70 25.86 -1.10 -4.17
N LEU A 71 24.61 -0.73 -4.49
CA LEU A 71 24.20 0.67 -4.55
C LEU A 71 24.10 1.29 -3.15
N ARG A 72 23.64 0.52 -2.15
CA ARG A 72 23.67 0.94 -0.74
C ARG A 72 25.09 1.03 -0.18
N GLU A 73 25.96 0.07 -0.49
CA GLU A 73 27.38 0.10 -0.11
C GLU A 73 28.05 1.38 -0.62
N LYS A 74 27.87 1.72 -1.92
CA LYS A 74 28.38 2.97 -2.50
C LYS A 74 27.85 4.23 -1.82
N ALA A 75 26.55 4.28 -1.52
CA ALA A 75 25.97 5.42 -0.80
C ALA A 75 26.56 5.55 0.62
N VAL A 76 26.91 4.43 1.27
CA VAL A 76 27.60 4.44 2.58
C VAL A 76 29.06 4.88 2.43
N GLU A 77 29.77 4.46 1.38
CA GLU A 77 31.11 4.94 1.04
C GLU A 77 31.10 6.47 0.83
N GLU A 78 30.19 6.99 0.00
CA GLU A 78 30.03 8.42 -0.28
C GLU A 78 29.71 9.23 1.01
N LEU A 79 28.80 8.75 1.86
CA LEU A 79 28.49 9.39 3.15
C LEU A 79 29.66 9.34 4.14
N THR A 80 30.48 8.28 4.10
CA THR A 80 31.69 8.16 4.93
C THR A 80 32.76 9.17 4.47
N ASP A 81 32.89 9.36 3.16
CA ASP A 81 33.74 10.36 2.53
C ASP A 81 33.27 11.81 2.74
N GLU A 82 31.98 12.05 2.94
CA GLU A 82 31.48 13.36 3.37
C GLU A 82 31.71 13.60 4.86
N LEU A 83 31.49 12.58 5.70
CA LEU A 83 31.72 12.64 7.14
C LEU A 83 33.18 12.94 7.48
N SER A 84 34.15 12.30 6.80
CA SER A 84 35.58 12.57 6.99
C SER A 84 35.95 14.02 6.65
N LYS A 85 35.43 14.57 5.54
CA LYS A 85 35.62 15.98 5.16
C LYS A 85 34.99 16.96 6.15
N VAL A 86 33.90 16.59 6.82
CA VAL A 86 33.29 17.41 7.88
C VAL A 86 34.12 17.37 9.16
N ASP A 87 34.64 16.20 9.55
CA ASP A 87 35.53 16.03 10.70
C ASP A 87 36.87 16.78 10.50
N GLU A 88 37.46 16.74 9.31
CA GLU A 88 38.63 17.56 8.96
C GLU A 88 38.34 19.07 9.05
N LYS A 89 37.18 19.53 8.56
CA LYS A 89 36.75 20.93 8.71
C LYS A 89 36.55 21.32 10.17
N LEU A 90 35.98 20.43 10.99
CA LEU A 90 35.75 20.67 12.41
C LEU A 90 37.10 20.87 13.13
N LYS A 91 38.06 19.97 12.92
CA LYS A 91 39.44 20.08 13.45
C LYS A 91 40.15 21.35 13.00
N LEU A 92 40.00 21.75 11.74
CA LEU A 92 40.50 23.04 11.24
C LEU A 92 39.84 24.23 11.94
N THR A 93 38.52 24.22 12.15
CA THR A 93 37.84 25.30 12.89
C THR A 93 38.22 25.35 14.37
N GLU A 94 38.44 24.20 15.01
CA GLU A 94 38.87 24.06 16.40
C GLU A 94 40.28 24.66 16.60
N SER A 95 41.27 24.22 15.80
CA SER A 95 42.62 24.81 15.80
C SER A 95 42.65 26.32 15.49
N LEU A 96 41.73 26.81 14.65
CA LEU A 96 41.61 28.24 14.33
C LEU A 96 40.95 29.03 15.48
N LEU A 97 40.14 28.38 16.32
CA LEU A 97 39.61 28.96 17.54
C LEU A 97 40.67 28.99 18.65
N ASP A 98 41.43 27.91 18.83
CA ASP A 98 42.51 27.80 19.82
C ASP A 98 43.62 28.83 19.59
N THR A 99 44.04 29.02 18.33
CA THR A 99 45.02 30.04 17.95
C THR A 99 44.51 31.46 18.23
N LYS A 100 43.23 31.75 17.95
CA LYS A 100 42.62 33.04 18.32
C LYS A 100 42.54 33.24 19.84
N LEU A 101 42.19 32.20 20.60
CA LEU A 101 42.12 32.25 22.06
C LEU A 101 43.51 32.50 22.67
N THR A 102 44.56 31.87 22.16
CA THR A 102 45.95 32.12 22.59
C THR A 102 46.44 33.51 22.22
N ASP A 103 46.13 34.01 21.02
CA ASP A 103 46.45 35.39 20.61
C ASP A 103 45.78 36.44 21.50
N GLU A 104 44.47 36.29 21.82
CA GLU A 104 43.77 37.22 22.70
C GLU A 104 44.25 37.12 24.16
N LEU A 105 44.57 35.92 24.65
CA LEU A 105 45.23 35.74 25.96
C LEU A 105 46.57 36.48 26.02
N SER A 106 47.41 36.36 24.98
CA SER A 106 48.69 37.07 24.92
C SER A 106 48.52 38.59 24.96
N LYS A 107 47.55 39.14 24.20
CA LYS A 107 47.24 40.59 24.20
C LYS A 107 46.73 41.07 25.56
N VAL A 108 45.98 40.24 26.29
CA VAL A 108 45.49 40.59 27.64
C VAL A 108 46.65 40.58 28.64
N ASP A 109 47.54 39.59 28.58
CA ASP A 109 48.72 39.49 29.45
C ASP A 109 49.71 40.66 29.22
N GLU A 110 49.97 41.03 27.96
CA GLU A 110 50.75 42.23 27.62
C GLU A 110 50.12 43.52 28.16
N LYS A 111 48.80 43.70 27.99
CA LYS A 111 48.08 44.86 28.55
C LYS A 111 48.20 44.90 30.07
N LEU A 112 48.09 43.75 30.74
CA LEU A 112 48.18 43.64 32.19
C LEU A 112 49.56 44.07 32.69
N LYS A 113 50.64 43.55 32.08
CA LYS A 113 52.03 43.96 32.35
C LYS A 113 52.27 45.45 32.13
N LEU A 114 51.70 46.03 31.06
CA LEU A 114 51.78 47.48 30.82
C LEU A 114 51.06 48.26 31.92
N THR A 115 49.86 47.86 32.34
CA THR A 115 49.15 48.52 33.44
C THR A 115 49.86 48.40 34.79
N GLU A 116 50.49 47.26 35.06
CA GLU A 116 51.28 47.01 36.27
C GLU A 116 52.51 47.93 36.33
N SER A 117 53.30 48.00 35.25
CA SER A 117 54.45 48.91 35.17
C SER A 117 54.08 50.40 35.27
N LEU A 118 52.89 50.78 34.79
CA LEU A 118 52.35 52.14 34.93
C LEU A 118 51.97 52.45 36.39
N LEU A 119 51.37 51.49 37.10
CA LEU A 119 51.03 51.62 38.52
C LEU A 119 52.28 51.70 39.40
N ASP A 120 53.31 50.92 39.11
CA ASP A 120 54.61 51.01 39.79
C ASP A 120 55.26 52.37 39.57
N THR A 121 55.28 52.85 38.32
CA THR A 121 55.81 54.18 37.97
C THR A 121 55.08 55.28 38.74
N LYS A 122 53.74 55.23 38.80
CA LYS A 122 52.93 56.19 39.58
C LYS A 122 53.18 56.08 41.08
N THR A 123 53.42 54.88 41.60
CA THR A 123 53.74 54.66 43.01
C THR A 123 55.11 55.24 43.38
N LEU A 124 56.10 55.14 42.49
CA LEU A 124 57.41 55.79 42.67
C LEU A 124 57.32 57.32 42.57
N GLU A 125 56.52 57.85 41.63
CA GLU A 125 56.27 59.28 41.47
C GLU A 125 55.58 59.88 42.72
N ILE A 126 54.60 59.19 43.30
CA ILE A 126 53.95 59.58 44.56
C ILE A 126 54.95 59.64 45.72
N LYS A 127 55.86 58.67 45.84
CA LYS A 127 56.92 58.68 46.86
C LYS A 127 57.83 59.89 46.69
N LYS A 128 58.30 60.14 45.45
CA LYS A 128 59.14 61.29 45.12
C LYS A 128 58.47 62.63 45.47
N ILE A 129 57.22 62.83 45.05
CA ILE A 129 56.44 64.05 45.36
C ILE A 129 56.26 64.21 46.88
N ASN A 130 56.07 63.12 47.63
CA ASN A 130 55.93 63.18 49.09
C ASN A 130 57.24 63.59 49.79
N ASP A 131 58.39 63.12 49.31
CA ASP A 131 59.70 63.49 49.86
C ASP A 131 60.12 64.90 49.44
N GLU A 132 59.85 65.32 48.20
CA GLU A 132 59.97 66.70 47.73
C GLU A 132 59.07 67.66 48.52
N LYS A 133 57.84 67.25 48.87
CA LYS A 133 56.94 68.02 49.74
C LYS A 133 57.54 68.21 51.14
N LYS A 134 58.13 67.17 51.75
CA LYS A 134 58.81 67.28 53.05
C LYS A 134 60.01 68.24 52.96
N ALA A 135 60.81 68.13 51.90
CA ALA A 135 61.94 69.02 51.67
C ALA A 135 61.51 70.48 51.45
N SER A 136 60.46 70.71 50.65
CA SER A 136 59.87 72.04 50.42
C SER A 136 59.33 72.66 51.71
N MET A 137 58.64 71.88 52.55
CA MET A 137 58.17 72.35 53.87
C MET A 137 59.34 72.75 54.78
N ALA A 138 60.42 71.96 54.81
CA ALA A 138 61.62 72.29 55.58
C ALA A 138 62.33 73.55 55.06
N ALA A 139 62.46 73.68 53.73
CA ALA A 139 63.02 74.86 53.07
C ALA A 139 62.17 76.12 53.30
N GLN A 140 60.84 75.98 53.31
CA GLN A 140 59.91 77.06 53.63
C GLN A 140 60.14 77.59 55.05
N PHE A 141 60.19 76.70 56.06
CA PHE A 141 60.49 77.12 57.44
C PHE A 141 61.87 77.81 57.57
N ALA A 142 62.88 77.35 56.83
CA ALA A 142 64.20 77.98 56.82
C ALA A 142 64.22 79.36 56.11
N ALA A 143 63.50 79.50 55.00
CA ALA A 143 63.35 80.76 54.28
C ALA A 143 62.56 81.79 55.09
N GLU A 144 61.47 81.39 55.73
CA GLU A 144 60.64 82.23 56.59
C GLU A 144 61.42 82.74 57.82
N ALA A 145 62.25 81.87 58.41
CA ALA A 145 63.19 82.25 59.47
C ALA A 145 64.32 83.19 58.98
N THR A 146 64.56 83.29 57.67
CA THR A 146 65.58 84.16 57.07
C THR A 146 64.97 85.50 56.65
N LEU A 147 63.76 85.51 56.09
CA LEU A 147 62.98 86.72 55.84
C LEU A 147 62.72 87.51 57.13
N ARG A 148 62.39 86.84 58.24
CA ARG A 148 62.28 87.49 59.56
C ARG A 148 63.59 88.13 60.05
N ARG A 149 64.76 87.72 59.55
CA ARG A 149 66.06 88.34 59.83
C ARG A 149 66.40 89.48 58.87
N VAL A 150 66.03 89.37 57.59
CA VAL A 150 66.26 90.43 56.58
C VAL A 150 65.32 91.62 56.78
N HIS A 151 64.03 91.39 57.06
CA HIS A 151 63.09 92.48 57.38
C HIS A 151 63.42 93.25 58.67
N ALA A 152 64.27 92.71 59.54
CA ALA A 152 64.79 93.42 60.71
C ALA A 152 65.97 94.35 60.38
N ALA A 153 66.55 94.25 59.17
CA ALA A 153 67.81 94.89 58.78
C ALA A 153 67.68 95.94 57.66
N GLN A 154 66.49 96.15 57.09
CA GLN A 154 66.26 97.18 56.07
C GLN A 154 65.15 98.16 56.47
N LYS A 155 65.54 99.44 56.52
CA LYS A 155 64.66 100.61 56.48
C LYS A 155 65.27 101.56 55.45
N ASP A 156 64.72 101.57 54.24
CA ASP A 156 65.17 102.43 53.15
C ASP A 156 64.05 103.42 52.80
N ASP A 157 64.40 104.71 52.71
CA ASP A 157 63.47 105.85 52.64
C ASP A 157 63.11 106.31 51.21
N ASP A 158 63.64 105.68 50.16
CA ASP A 158 63.33 105.98 48.75
C ASP A 158 62.18 105.12 48.18
N MET A 159 61.20 104.76 49.03
CA MET A 159 59.99 104.07 48.59
C MET A 159 59.02 105.07 47.95
N PRO A 160 58.55 104.87 46.70
CA PRO A 160 57.45 105.65 46.15
C PRO A 160 56.22 105.60 47.07
N PRO A 161 55.34 106.63 47.06
CA PRO A 161 54.11 106.62 47.84
C PRO A 161 53.36 105.31 47.64
N ILE A 162 53.04 104.62 48.73
CA ILE A 162 52.65 103.20 48.71
C ILE A 162 51.43 102.99 47.81
N GLU A 163 50.49 103.94 47.75
CA GLU A 163 49.34 103.93 46.85
C GLU A 163 49.72 103.84 45.35
N ALA A 164 50.84 104.43 44.93
CA ALA A 164 51.26 104.43 43.52
C ALA A 164 51.77 103.06 43.05
N ILE A 165 52.29 102.24 43.97
CA ILE A 165 52.69 100.85 43.71
C ILE A 165 51.51 99.90 43.92
N LEU A 166 50.65 100.17 44.92
CA LEU A 166 49.47 99.34 45.20
C LEU A 166 48.40 99.44 44.10
N ALA A 167 48.09 100.62 43.57
CA ALA A 167 46.93 100.79 42.69
C ALA A 167 46.94 99.89 41.42
N PRO A 168 48.06 99.69 40.69
CA PRO A 168 48.12 98.71 39.61
C PRO A 168 47.90 97.27 40.09
N LEU A 169 48.53 96.88 41.19
CA LEU A 169 48.42 95.53 41.77
C LEU A 169 46.99 95.25 42.29
N GLU A 170 46.32 96.25 42.86
CA GLU A 170 44.91 96.17 43.26
C GLU A 170 43.97 96.03 42.06
N ALA A 171 44.27 96.71 40.94
CA ALA A 171 43.53 96.57 39.69
C ALA A 171 43.71 95.18 39.06
N GLU A 172 44.95 94.68 38.98
CA GLU A 172 45.26 93.33 38.52
C GLU A 172 44.60 92.26 39.41
N LEU A 173 44.69 92.40 40.73
CA LEU A 173 44.04 91.51 41.70
C LEU A 173 42.50 91.54 41.56
N LYS A 174 41.91 92.69 41.21
CA LYS A 174 40.48 92.81 40.92
C LYS A 174 40.09 92.13 39.61
N LEU A 175 40.92 92.21 38.56
CA LEU A 175 40.74 91.48 37.31
C LEU A 175 40.88 89.97 37.52
N ALA A 176 41.92 89.51 38.22
CA ALA A 176 42.11 88.11 38.57
C ALA A 176 40.92 87.55 39.38
N ARG A 177 40.35 88.32 40.32
CA ARG A 177 39.12 87.93 41.03
C ARG A 177 37.90 87.81 40.10
N GLN A 178 37.77 88.68 39.09
CA GLN A 178 36.70 88.57 38.09
C GLN A 178 36.88 87.37 37.16
N GLU A 179 38.13 87.06 36.79
CA GLU A 179 38.46 85.88 35.99
C GLU A 179 38.20 84.59 36.77
N ILE A 180 38.61 84.51 38.04
CA ILE A 180 38.27 83.39 38.94
C ILE A 180 36.75 83.21 39.05
N ALA A 181 35.97 84.29 39.14
CA ALA A 181 34.51 84.20 39.19
C ALA A 181 33.91 83.63 37.89
N LYS A 182 34.40 84.07 36.71
CA LYS A 182 34.00 83.52 35.41
C LYS A 182 34.34 82.03 35.31
N LEU A 183 35.58 81.65 35.62
CA LEU A 183 36.04 80.27 35.62
C LEU A 183 35.24 79.37 36.59
N GLN A 184 34.79 79.90 37.73
CA GLN A 184 33.89 79.18 38.64
C GLN A 184 32.50 78.94 38.03
N ASP A 185 31.95 79.89 37.28
CA ASP A 185 30.65 79.71 36.62
C ASP A 185 30.75 78.81 35.39
N ASP A 186 31.85 78.88 34.64
CA ASP A 186 32.16 77.92 33.56
C ASP A 186 32.32 76.50 34.10
N ASN A 187 32.99 76.30 35.23
CA ASN A 187 33.08 74.98 35.89
C ASN A 187 31.69 74.45 36.28
N LYS A 188 30.82 75.29 36.86
CA LYS A 188 29.42 74.90 37.17
C LYS A 188 28.62 74.57 35.91
N ALA A 189 28.90 75.22 34.78
CA ALA A 189 28.28 74.91 33.50
C ALA A 189 28.76 73.57 32.93
N LEU A 190 30.07 73.29 33.03
CA LEU A 190 30.66 71.99 32.69
C LEU A 190 30.10 70.86 33.56
N ASP A 191 29.99 71.03 34.87
CA ASP A 191 29.39 70.05 35.78
C ASP A 191 27.93 69.69 35.40
N ARG A 192 27.13 70.69 35.01
CA ARG A 192 25.75 70.47 34.54
C ARG A 192 25.74 69.74 33.20
N LEU A 193 26.64 70.07 32.29
CA LEU A 193 26.77 69.41 30.99
C LEU A 193 27.21 67.95 31.15
N THR A 194 28.17 67.67 32.04
CA THR A 194 28.63 66.31 32.36
C THR A 194 27.48 65.48 32.91
N LYS A 195 26.75 65.96 33.93
CA LYS A 195 25.56 65.27 34.48
C LYS A 195 24.47 65.02 33.44
N SER A 196 24.25 65.98 32.54
CA SER A 196 23.29 65.82 31.43
C SER A 196 23.73 64.73 30.43
N LYS A 197 25.03 64.66 30.12
CA LYS A 197 25.60 63.61 29.26
C LYS A 197 25.58 62.23 29.93
N GLU A 198 25.91 62.14 31.22
CA GLU A 198 25.80 60.90 32.00
C GLU A 198 24.36 60.38 32.02
N ALA A 199 23.37 61.24 32.25
CA ALA A 199 21.96 60.88 32.20
C ALA A 199 21.53 60.38 30.80
N ALA A 200 22.00 61.04 29.73
CA ALA A 200 21.73 60.62 28.35
C ALA A 200 22.41 59.28 27.99
N LEU A 201 23.63 59.03 28.49
CA LEU A 201 24.33 57.75 28.32
C LEU A 201 23.60 56.61 29.02
N LEU A 202 23.14 56.81 30.26
CA LEU A 202 22.36 55.81 30.99
C LEU A 202 21.03 55.48 30.30
N GLU A 203 20.38 56.46 29.65
CA GLU A 203 19.14 56.22 28.91
C GLU A 203 19.38 55.51 27.56
N ALA A 204 20.49 55.84 26.89
CA ALA A 204 20.94 55.09 25.72
C ALA A 204 21.28 53.63 26.09
N GLU A 205 21.93 53.41 27.23
CA GLU A 205 22.26 52.07 27.74
C GLU A 205 20.99 51.25 28.02
N ARG A 206 19.99 51.82 28.72
CA ARG A 206 18.68 51.16 28.91
C ARG A 206 18.01 50.81 27.57
N THR A 207 18.07 51.71 26.60
CA THR A 207 17.52 51.49 25.26
C THR A 207 18.21 50.32 24.56
N VAL A 208 19.55 50.21 24.66
CA VAL A 208 20.33 49.10 24.12
C VAL A 208 20.01 47.79 24.85
N GLN A 209 19.92 47.78 26.18
CA GLN A 209 19.54 46.60 26.96
C GLN A 209 18.15 46.07 26.57
N VAL A 210 17.17 46.97 26.40
CA VAL A 210 15.82 46.60 25.92
C VAL A 210 15.84 46.09 24.48
N ALA A 211 16.68 46.65 23.60
CA ALA A 211 16.85 46.17 22.24
C ALA A 211 17.48 44.76 22.19
N LEU A 212 18.50 44.50 23.01
CA LEU A 212 19.14 43.18 23.14
C LEU A 212 18.17 42.12 23.66
N ALA A 213 17.37 42.44 24.68
CA ALA A 213 16.34 41.52 25.19
C ALA A 213 15.28 41.19 24.12
N LYS A 214 14.89 42.18 23.30
CA LYS A 214 13.99 41.95 22.16
C LYS A 214 14.63 41.11 21.05
N ALA A 215 15.90 41.32 20.75
CA ALA A 215 16.63 40.53 19.77
C ALA A 215 16.68 39.05 20.19
N SER A 216 17.10 38.76 21.43
CA SER A 216 17.11 37.40 21.99
C SER A 216 15.74 36.71 21.90
N MET A 217 14.65 37.43 22.20
CA MET A 217 13.29 36.88 22.08
C MET A 217 12.90 36.60 20.62
N VAL A 218 13.36 37.40 19.66
CA VAL A 218 13.15 37.14 18.23
C VAL A 218 13.93 35.88 17.80
N ASP A 219 15.17 35.72 18.25
CA ASP A 219 15.98 34.54 17.94
C ASP A 219 15.34 33.25 18.52
N ASP A 220 14.85 33.28 19.76
CA ASP A 220 14.09 32.18 20.37
C ASP A 220 12.82 31.82 19.57
N LEU A 221 12.08 32.83 19.09
CA LEU A 221 10.89 32.63 18.26
C LEU A 221 11.25 32.10 16.87
N GLN A 222 12.38 32.51 16.28
CA GLN A 222 12.88 31.95 15.02
C GLN A 222 13.26 30.49 15.18
N ASN A 223 14.00 30.14 16.24
CA ASN A 223 14.36 28.76 16.56
C ASN A 223 13.10 27.89 16.74
N LYS A 224 12.09 28.40 17.45
CA LYS A 224 10.81 27.70 17.64
C LYS A 224 10.01 27.55 16.34
N ASN A 225 10.03 28.54 15.46
CA ASN A 225 9.41 28.44 14.13
C ASN A 225 10.11 27.42 13.23
N GLN A 226 11.45 27.34 13.26
CA GLN A 226 12.20 26.32 12.53
C GLN A 226 11.87 24.91 13.02
N GLU A 227 11.71 24.73 14.33
CA GLU A 227 11.32 23.44 14.91
C GLU A 227 9.87 23.06 14.56
N LEU A 228 8.93 24.00 14.61
CA LEU A 228 7.55 23.78 14.16
C LEU A 228 7.47 23.45 12.66
N MET A 229 8.30 24.07 11.82
CA MET A 229 8.40 23.72 10.39
C MET A 229 8.83 22.27 10.19
N LYS A 230 9.87 21.80 10.89
CA LYS A 230 10.31 20.39 10.84
C LYS A 230 9.20 19.43 11.31
N GLN A 231 8.48 19.79 12.37
CA GLN A 231 7.36 18.97 12.86
C GLN A 231 6.22 18.89 11.83
N ILE A 232 5.92 20.00 11.13
CA ILE A 232 4.96 20.01 10.02
C ILE A 232 5.43 19.10 8.88
N GLU A 233 6.70 19.15 8.49
CA GLU A 233 7.29 18.28 7.46
C GLU A 233 7.22 16.79 7.84
N ILE A 234 7.54 16.45 9.09
CA ILE A 234 7.42 15.08 9.62
C ILE A 234 5.95 14.63 9.56
N CYS A 235 5.01 15.41 10.07
CA CYS A 235 3.58 15.08 10.02
C CYS A 235 3.05 14.94 8.59
N GLN A 236 3.58 15.68 7.62
CA GLN A 236 3.21 15.54 6.20
C GLN A 236 3.70 14.22 5.61
N GLU A 237 4.95 13.80 5.87
CA GLU A 237 5.44 12.50 5.39
C GLU A 237 4.79 11.32 6.12
N GLU A 238 4.50 11.44 7.42
CA GLU A 238 3.71 10.46 8.18
C GLU A 238 2.32 10.24 7.56
N ASN A 239 1.58 11.32 7.25
CA ASN A 239 0.28 11.23 6.58
C ASN A 239 0.41 10.57 5.19
N LYS A 240 1.46 10.89 4.43
CA LYS A 240 1.75 10.30 3.11
C LYS A 240 2.12 8.81 3.20
N ILE A 241 2.74 8.36 4.28
CA ILE A 241 2.98 6.94 4.58
C ILE A 241 1.67 6.24 4.98
N LEU A 242 0.85 6.88 5.82
CA LEU A 242 -0.47 6.38 6.22
C LEU A 242 -1.40 6.21 5.00
N ASP A 243 -1.43 7.17 4.08
CA ASP A 243 -2.19 7.10 2.82
C ASP A 243 -1.75 5.92 1.94
N LYS A 244 -0.43 5.72 1.77
CA LYS A 244 0.11 4.58 1.01
C LYS A 244 -0.30 3.25 1.66
N MET A 245 -0.18 3.14 2.97
CA MET A 245 -0.57 1.96 3.74
C MET A 245 -2.09 1.70 3.66
N HIS A 246 -2.91 2.73 3.72
CA HIS A 246 -4.36 2.60 3.60
C HIS A 246 -4.75 2.12 2.20
N ARG A 247 -4.17 2.69 1.14
CA ARG A 247 -4.38 2.22 -0.25
C ARG A 247 -3.97 0.76 -0.44
N GLN A 248 -2.85 0.33 0.15
CA GLN A 248 -2.42 -1.08 0.11
C GLN A 248 -3.44 -1.99 0.81
N LYS A 249 -3.88 -1.63 2.02
CA LYS A 249 -4.90 -2.40 2.76
C LYS A 249 -6.24 -2.47 2.02
N VAL A 250 -6.66 -1.39 1.36
CA VAL A 250 -7.87 -1.39 0.51
C VAL A 250 -7.70 -2.37 -0.65
N ALA A 251 -6.57 -2.35 -1.36
CA ALA A 251 -6.30 -3.30 -2.45
C ALA A 251 -6.22 -4.76 -1.98
N GLU A 252 -5.69 -5.03 -0.77
CA GLU A 252 -5.72 -6.35 -0.15
C GLU A 252 -7.16 -6.80 0.18
N VAL A 253 -8.00 -5.90 0.73
CA VAL A 253 -9.42 -6.17 0.99
C VAL A 253 -10.20 -6.41 -0.30
N GLU A 254 -9.93 -5.66 -1.36
CA GLU A 254 -10.52 -5.87 -2.69
C GLU A 254 -10.14 -7.25 -3.25
N LYS A 255 -8.87 -7.64 -3.15
CA LYS A 255 -8.39 -8.98 -3.54
C LYS A 255 -9.07 -10.09 -2.74
N LEU A 256 -9.17 -9.95 -1.42
CA LEU A 256 -9.88 -10.92 -0.58
C LEU A 256 -11.36 -11.00 -0.96
N THR A 257 -12.00 -9.86 -1.20
CA THR A 257 -13.40 -9.78 -1.66
C THR A 257 -13.61 -10.45 -3.01
N GLN A 258 -12.63 -10.39 -3.91
CA GLN A 258 -12.63 -11.15 -5.18
C GLN A 258 -12.53 -12.66 -4.91
N THR A 259 -11.61 -13.12 -4.07
CA THR A 259 -11.49 -14.56 -3.74
C THR A 259 -12.72 -15.11 -3.03
N VAL A 260 -13.41 -14.32 -2.20
CA VAL A 260 -14.69 -14.73 -1.59
C VAL A 260 -15.75 -14.96 -2.65
N ARG A 261 -15.90 -14.06 -3.64
CA ARG A 261 -16.87 -14.22 -4.73
C ARG A 261 -16.56 -15.43 -5.61
N GLU A 262 -15.29 -15.71 -5.90
CA GLU A 262 -14.87 -16.92 -6.63
C GLU A 262 -15.20 -18.21 -5.85
N LEU A 263 -15.05 -18.20 -4.52
CA LEU A 263 -15.45 -19.32 -3.66
C LEU A 263 -16.98 -19.48 -3.59
N GLU A 264 -17.74 -18.37 -3.54
CA GLU A 264 -19.21 -18.39 -3.60
C GLU A 264 -19.72 -19.01 -4.92
N GLU A 265 -19.13 -18.62 -6.06
CA GLU A 265 -19.42 -19.21 -7.37
C GLU A 265 -19.07 -20.70 -7.41
N ALA A 266 -17.92 -21.11 -6.87
CA ALA A 266 -17.52 -22.51 -6.77
C ALA A 266 -18.46 -23.35 -5.88
N VAL A 267 -18.95 -22.78 -4.77
CA VAL A 267 -19.95 -23.43 -3.89
C VAL A 267 -21.30 -23.58 -4.60
N LEU A 268 -21.76 -22.57 -5.36
CA LEU A 268 -22.97 -22.66 -6.17
C LEU A 268 -22.85 -23.73 -7.26
N ALA A 269 -21.72 -23.79 -7.96
CA ALA A 269 -21.43 -24.83 -8.94
C ALA A 269 -21.38 -26.24 -8.31
N GLY A 270 -20.75 -26.37 -7.13
CA GLY A 270 -20.74 -27.60 -6.35
C GLY A 270 -22.13 -28.05 -5.91
N GLY A 271 -23.00 -27.11 -5.52
CA GLY A 271 -24.41 -27.36 -5.22
C GLY A 271 -25.20 -27.88 -6.42
N ALA A 272 -24.97 -27.29 -7.61
CA ALA A 272 -25.57 -27.77 -8.86
C ALA A 272 -25.09 -29.18 -9.25
N ALA A 273 -23.79 -29.46 -9.12
CA ALA A 273 -23.23 -30.79 -9.34
C ALA A 273 -23.81 -31.83 -8.37
N ALA A 274 -23.95 -31.48 -7.08
CA ALA A 274 -24.56 -32.35 -6.06
C ALA A 274 -26.06 -32.62 -6.32
N ASN A 275 -26.79 -31.66 -6.89
CA ASN A 275 -28.16 -31.90 -7.37
C ASN A 275 -28.18 -32.92 -8.52
N ALA A 276 -27.34 -32.73 -9.54
CA ALA A 276 -27.25 -33.64 -10.67
C ALA A 276 -26.88 -35.08 -10.25
N VAL A 277 -25.94 -35.24 -9.32
CA VAL A 277 -25.59 -36.57 -8.74
C VAL A 277 -26.81 -37.22 -8.06
N ARG A 278 -27.58 -36.46 -7.28
CA ARG A 278 -28.81 -36.98 -6.63
C ARG A 278 -29.88 -37.39 -7.65
N ASP A 279 -30.02 -36.66 -8.75
CA ASP A 279 -31.00 -37.00 -9.79
C ASP A 279 -30.56 -38.21 -10.63
N TYR A 280 -29.27 -38.35 -10.96
CA TYR A 280 -28.75 -39.59 -11.56
C TYR A 280 -28.90 -40.78 -10.60
N GLN A 281 -28.63 -40.61 -9.30
CA GLN A 281 -28.81 -41.66 -8.30
C GLN A 281 -30.27 -42.12 -8.22
N ARG A 282 -31.23 -41.19 -8.26
CA ARG A 282 -32.66 -41.49 -8.35
C ARG A 282 -32.99 -42.26 -9.63
N LYS A 283 -32.46 -41.85 -10.79
CA LYS A 283 -32.75 -42.54 -12.05
C LYS A 283 -32.16 -43.95 -12.10
N VAL A 284 -31.00 -44.17 -11.48
CA VAL A 284 -30.43 -45.52 -11.29
C VAL A 284 -31.30 -46.37 -10.36
N GLN A 285 -31.90 -45.80 -9.31
CA GLN A 285 -32.85 -46.51 -8.45
C GLN A 285 -34.12 -46.91 -9.23
N GLU A 286 -34.73 -46.00 -9.97
CA GLU A 286 -35.88 -46.27 -10.85
C GLU A 286 -35.58 -47.40 -11.85
N MET A 287 -34.48 -47.31 -12.60
CA MET A 287 -34.09 -48.36 -13.56
C MET A 287 -33.80 -49.71 -12.88
N ASN A 288 -33.31 -49.71 -11.64
CA ASN A 288 -33.10 -50.95 -10.88
C ASN A 288 -34.42 -51.55 -10.37
N GLU A 289 -35.44 -50.73 -10.10
CA GLU A 289 -36.80 -51.20 -9.80
C GLU A 289 -37.49 -51.76 -11.05
N GLU A 290 -37.42 -51.04 -12.18
CA GLU A 290 -37.86 -51.51 -13.50
C GLU A 290 -37.17 -52.83 -13.90
N ARG A 291 -35.84 -52.92 -13.73
CA ARG A 291 -35.13 -54.18 -13.95
C ARG A 291 -35.68 -55.30 -13.07
N LYS A 292 -35.92 -55.05 -11.77
CA LYS A 292 -36.50 -56.06 -10.87
C LYS A 292 -37.94 -56.43 -11.26
N THR A 293 -38.74 -55.56 -11.87
CA THR A 293 -40.06 -55.95 -12.39
C THR A 293 -39.92 -56.81 -13.64
N LEU A 294 -39.09 -56.39 -14.60
CA LEU A 294 -38.78 -57.15 -15.81
C LEU A 294 -38.18 -58.53 -15.52
N ASP A 295 -37.26 -58.66 -14.55
CA ASP A 295 -36.70 -59.95 -14.12
C ASP A 295 -37.80 -60.90 -13.60
N ARG A 296 -38.81 -60.38 -12.88
CA ARG A 296 -39.96 -61.17 -12.40
C ARG A 296 -40.93 -61.52 -13.53
N GLU A 297 -41.16 -60.61 -14.47
CA GLU A 297 -41.99 -60.87 -15.65
C GLU A 297 -41.36 -61.90 -16.58
N LEU A 298 -40.05 -61.80 -16.82
CA LEU A 298 -39.25 -62.76 -17.57
C LEU A 298 -39.25 -64.14 -16.89
N ALA A 299 -39.18 -64.20 -15.56
CA ALA A 299 -39.34 -65.45 -14.82
C ALA A 299 -40.76 -66.06 -15.02
N ARG A 300 -41.82 -65.25 -14.93
CA ARG A 300 -43.20 -65.68 -15.21
C ARG A 300 -43.36 -66.18 -16.65
N ALA A 301 -42.82 -65.43 -17.62
CA ALA A 301 -42.85 -65.78 -19.04
C ALA A 301 -42.11 -67.11 -19.31
N LYS A 302 -40.93 -67.33 -18.70
CA LYS A 302 -40.21 -68.61 -18.75
C LYS A 302 -41.05 -69.77 -18.20
N VAL A 303 -41.72 -69.60 -17.06
CA VAL A 303 -42.62 -70.63 -16.49
C VAL A 303 -43.78 -70.92 -17.46
N THR A 304 -44.42 -69.89 -18.02
CA THR A 304 -45.50 -70.07 -19.01
C THR A 304 -45.01 -70.75 -20.29
N ALA A 305 -43.85 -70.36 -20.82
CA ALA A 305 -43.24 -70.97 -21.99
C ALA A 305 -42.91 -72.45 -21.74
N ASN A 306 -42.34 -72.79 -20.58
CA ASN A 306 -42.08 -74.18 -20.19
C ASN A 306 -43.37 -75.01 -20.06
N ARG A 307 -44.44 -74.42 -19.51
CA ARG A 307 -45.77 -75.06 -19.46
C ARG A 307 -46.32 -75.33 -20.87
N VAL A 308 -46.28 -74.34 -21.76
CA VAL A 308 -46.71 -74.51 -23.17
C VAL A 308 -45.86 -75.56 -23.88
N ALA A 309 -44.53 -75.53 -23.73
CA ALA A 309 -43.64 -76.54 -24.30
C ALA A 309 -43.96 -77.95 -23.79
N THR A 310 -44.34 -78.10 -22.52
CA THR A 310 -44.77 -79.39 -21.95
C THR A 310 -46.12 -79.85 -22.51
N VAL A 311 -47.08 -78.94 -22.70
CA VAL A 311 -48.37 -79.27 -23.35
C VAL A 311 -48.15 -79.70 -24.79
N VAL A 312 -47.43 -78.92 -25.60
CA VAL A 312 -47.11 -79.26 -26.99
C VAL A 312 -46.33 -80.57 -27.07
N ALA A 313 -45.35 -80.81 -26.19
CA ALA A 313 -44.63 -82.08 -26.14
C ALA A 313 -45.52 -83.29 -25.78
N ASN A 314 -46.63 -83.09 -25.06
CA ASN A 314 -47.63 -84.12 -24.81
C ASN A 314 -48.60 -84.31 -25.99
N GLU A 315 -48.97 -83.25 -26.71
CA GLU A 315 -49.77 -83.33 -27.95
C GLU A 315 -49.03 -84.09 -29.07
N TRP A 316 -47.70 -84.13 -29.04
CA TRP A 316 -46.84 -84.85 -29.98
C TRP A 316 -46.60 -86.33 -29.62
N LYS A 317 -47.32 -86.84 -28.62
CA LYS A 317 -47.32 -88.27 -28.28
C LYS A 317 -48.51 -88.97 -28.93
N ASP A 318 -48.28 -90.18 -29.41
CA ASP A 318 -49.36 -91.02 -29.93
C ASP A 318 -50.25 -91.59 -28.81
N ALA A 319 -51.31 -92.31 -29.19
CA ALA A 319 -52.23 -92.97 -28.26
C ALA A 319 -51.58 -94.06 -27.36
N ASN A 320 -50.30 -94.37 -27.59
CA ASN A 320 -49.47 -95.28 -26.80
C ASN A 320 -48.37 -94.53 -26.01
N ASP A 321 -48.52 -93.21 -25.83
CA ASP A 321 -47.63 -92.31 -25.07
C ASP A 321 -46.20 -92.24 -25.66
N LYS A 322 -46.02 -92.62 -26.94
CA LYS A 322 -44.73 -92.56 -27.63
C LYS A 322 -44.61 -91.24 -28.40
N VAL A 323 -43.57 -90.47 -28.08
CA VAL A 323 -43.13 -89.35 -28.92
C VAL A 323 -42.71 -89.91 -30.29
N MET A 324 -43.17 -89.29 -31.38
CA MET A 324 -42.80 -89.70 -32.75
C MET A 324 -41.28 -89.91 -32.85
N PRO A 325 -40.79 -91.13 -33.18
CA PRO A 325 -39.36 -91.40 -33.20
C PRO A 325 -38.60 -90.48 -34.16
N VAL A 326 -37.47 -89.91 -33.73
CA VAL A 326 -36.63 -89.01 -34.55
C VAL A 326 -36.29 -89.62 -35.92
N LYS A 327 -36.11 -90.94 -35.99
CA LYS A 327 -35.91 -91.67 -37.24
C LYS A 327 -37.12 -91.56 -38.19
N GLN A 328 -38.33 -91.75 -37.67
CA GLN A 328 -39.58 -91.66 -38.43
C GLN A 328 -39.85 -90.22 -38.89
N TRP A 329 -39.57 -89.22 -38.04
CA TRP A 329 -39.61 -87.80 -38.43
C TRP A 329 -38.61 -87.45 -39.54
N LEU A 330 -37.38 -87.99 -39.48
CA LEU A 330 -36.38 -87.82 -40.54
C LEU A 330 -36.78 -88.55 -41.84
N GLU A 331 -37.52 -89.65 -41.75
CA GLU A 331 -38.08 -90.39 -42.89
C GLU A 331 -39.25 -89.63 -43.53
N GLU A 332 -40.20 -89.11 -42.76
CA GLU A 332 -41.29 -88.24 -43.24
C GLU A 332 -40.76 -86.94 -43.86
N ARG A 333 -39.78 -86.29 -43.21
CA ARG A 333 -39.11 -85.10 -43.76
C ARG A 333 -38.41 -85.42 -45.08
N ARG A 334 -37.77 -86.59 -45.20
CA ARG A 334 -37.13 -87.04 -46.45
C ARG A 334 -38.15 -87.36 -47.54
N PHE A 335 -39.29 -87.96 -47.18
CA PHE A 335 -40.40 -88.23 -48.08
C PHE A 335 -40.98 -86.92 -48.64
N LEU A 336 -41.35 -85.98 -47.78
CA LEU A 336 -41.89 -84.67 -48.17
C LEU A 336 -40.89 -83.87 -49.02
N GLN A 337 -39.58 -83.94 -48.71
CA GLN A 337 -38.54 -83.31 -49.53
C GLN A 337 -38.41 -83.98 -50.92
N GLY A 338 -38.62 -85.30 -51.00
CA GLY A 338 -38.71 -86.06 -52.25
C GLY A 338 -39.93 -85.69 -53.10
N GLU A 339 -41.12 -85.58 -52.49
CA GLU A 339 -42.32 -85.11 -53.19
C GLU A 339 -42.17 -83.67 -53.69
N MET A 340 -41.61 -82.77 -52.87
CA MET A 340 -41.25 -81.40 -53.29
C MET A 340 -40.33 -81.41 -54.53
N GLN A 341 -39.36 -82.32 -54.60
CA GLN A 341 -38.50 -82.42 -55.77
C GLN A 341 -39.24 -82.98 -56.98
N GLN A 342 -40.06 -84.03 -56.80
CA GLN A 342 -40.88 -84.59 -57.88
C GLN A 342 -41.88 -83.55 -58.45
N LEU A 343 -42.42 -82.66 -57.60
CA LEU A 343 -43.26 -81.55 -58.01
C LEU A 343 -42.47 -80.49 -58.82
N ARG A 344 -41.23 -80.18 -58.44
CA ARG A 344 -40.34 -79.31 -59.24
C ARG A 344 -40.00 -79.93 -60.60
N ASP A 345 -39.75 -81.23 -60.64
CA ASP A 345 -39.41 -81.93 -61.89
C ASP A 345 -40.63 -81.99 -62.83
N LYS A 346 -41.84 -82.25 -62.28
CA LYS A 346 -43.11 -82.14 -63.01
C LYS A 346 -43.33 -80.72 -63.54
N LEU A 347 -43.10 -79.69 -62.72
CA LEU A 347 -43.18 -78.28 -63.14
C LEU A 347 -42.24 -78.02 -64.34
N ALA A 348 -40.97 -78.41 -64.25
CA ALA A 348 -39.99 -78.21 -65.32
C ALA A 348 -40.32 -78.98 -66.62
N ILE A 349 -41.04 -80.11 -66.53
CA ILE A 349 -41.60 -80.79 -67.71
C ILE A 349 -42.75 -79.96 -68.31
N THR A 350 -43.70 -79.49 -67.49
CA THR A 350 -44.82 -78.67 -67.96
C THR A 350 -44.37 -77.33 -68.55
N GLU A 351 -43.32 -76.70 -68.01
CA GLU A 351 -42.73 -75.48 -68.58
C GLU A 351 -42.10 -75.73 -69.95
N ARG A 352 -41.40 -76.86 -70.15
CA ARG A 352 -40.87 -77.24 -71.46
C ARG A 352 -41.97 -77.56 -72.46
N ALA A 353 -43.01 -78.28 -72.02
CA ALA A 353 -44.20 -78.53 -72.84
C ALA A 353 -44.86 -77.21 -73.27
N ALA A 354 -45.14 -76.31 -72.34
CA ALA A 354 -45.73 -75.00 -72.62
C ALA A 354 -44.87 -74.14 -73.55
N LYS A 355 -43.54 -74.14 -73.40
CA LYS A 355 -42.62 -73.47 -74.34
C LYS A 355 -42.69 -74.09 -75.75
N SER A 356 -42.73 -75.41 -75.86
CA SER A 356 -42.88 -76.09 -77.16
C SER A 356 -44.24 -75.82 -77.81
N GLU A 357 -45.31 -75.74 -77.02
CA GLU A 357 -46.65 -75.38 -77.48
C GLU A 357 -46.72 -73.91 -77.93
N ALA A 358 -46.04 -73.00 -77.22
CA ALA A 358 -45.93 -71.60 -77.61
C ALA A 358 -45.20 -71.42 -78.95
N LEU A 359 -44.07 -72.10 -79.16
CA LEU A 359 -43.37 -72.11 -80.45
C LEU A 359 -44.23 -72.72 -81.58
N LEU A 360 -45.02 -73.75 -81.27
CA LEU A 360 -45.94 -74.34 -82.24
C LEU A 360 -47.10 -73.39 -82.58
N LYS A 361 -47.64 -72.67 -81.57
CA LYS A 361 -48.64 -71.60 -81.76
C LYS A 361 -48.07 -70.47 -82.61
N GLU A 362 -46.84 -70.02 -82.37
CA GLU A 362 -46.18 -69.01 -83.20
C GLU A 362 -46.03 -69.48 -84.66
N LYS A 363 -45.59 -70.74 -84.88
CA LYS A 363 -45.52 -71.34 -86.22
C LYS A 363 -46.90 -71.41 -86.92
N PHE A 364 -47.97 -71.69 -86.19
CA PHE A 364 -49.34 -71.67 -86.73
C PHE A 364 -49.85 -70.24 -86.95
N GLN A 365 -49.53 -69.29 -86.08
CA GLN A 365 -49.86 -67.86 -86.25
C GLN A 365 -49.15 -67.27 -87.48
N LEU A 366 -47.88 -67.61 -87.72
CA LEU A 366 -47.17 -67.20 -88.93
C LEU A 366 -47.81 -67.78 -90.20
N ARG A 367 -48.24 -69.06 -90.17
CA ARG A 367 -48.99 -69.67 -91.28
C ARG A 367 -50.35 -69.01 -91.49
N LEU A 368 -51.08 -68.70 -90.42
CA LEU A 368 -52.34 -67.96 -90.48
C LEU A 368 -52.13 -66.56 -91.05
N ARG A 369 -51.10 -65.82 -90.60
CA ARG A 369 -50.77 -64.49 -91.14
C ARG A 369 -50.42 -64.54 -92.63
N VAL A 370 -49.67 -65.56 -93.10
CA VAL A 370 -49.41 -65.74 -94.53
C VAL A 370 -50.70 -66.04 -95.31
N LEU A 371 -51.63 -66.82 -94.76
CA LEU A 371 -52.95 -67.06 -95.37
C LEU A 371 -53.82 -65.80 -95.37
N GLU A 372 -53.83 -65.03 -94.27
CA GLU A 372 -54.47 -63.73 -94.16
C GLU A 372 -53.92 -62.76 -95.21
N ASP A 373 -52.60 -62.63 -95.34
CA ASP A 373 -51.94 -61.78 -96.34
C ASP A 373 -52.24 -62.24 -97.79
N THR A 374 -52.33 -63.56 -98.02
CA THR A 374 -52.78 -64.13 -99.31
C THR A 374 -54.23 -63.79 -99.63
N LEU A 375 -55.09 -63.68 -98.60
CA LEU A 375 -56.50 -63.26 -98.70
C LEU A 375 -56.67 -61.72 -98.64
N ARG A 376 -55.58 -60.95 -98.44
CA ARG A 376 -55.58 -59.49 -98.21
C ARG A 376 -54.88 -58.69 -99.32
N SER A 377 -54.70 -59.30 -100.51
CA SER A 377 -54.29 -58.63 -101.74
C SER A 377 -55.49 -58.45 -102.69
N PRO A 378 -55.62 -57.33 -103.45
CA PRO A 378 -56.92 -56.65 -103.53
C PRO A 378 -57.80 -56.96 -104.74
N ASN A 379 -59.01 -57.50 -104.49
CA ASN A 379 -60.32 -57.24 -105.13
C ASN A 379 -61.28 -58.40 -104.82
N SER A 380 -62.59 -58.25 -104.61
CA SER A 380 -63.45 -57.15 -104.13
C SER A 380 -64.86 -57.73 -103.84
N LEU A 381 -65.70 -57.03 -103.06
CA LEU A 381 -67.17 -57.24 -102.93
C LEU A 381 -67.68 -58.48 -102.12
N PRO A 382 -68.94 -58.46 -101.57
CA PRO A 382 -69.11 -58.70 -100.11
C PRO A 382 -70.33 -59.55 -99.66
N ARG A 383 -70.55 -59.59 -98.33
CA ARG A 383 -71.69 -60.17 -97.54
C ARG A 383 -71.45 -61.65 -97.13
N ILE A 384 -71.99 -62.21 -96.04
CA ILE A 384 -73.24 -61.98 -95.26
C ILE A 384 -73.00 -62.15 -93.72
N SER A 385 -73.93 -61.62 -92.90
CA SER A 385 -74.34 -61.99 -91.51
C SER A 385 -74.25 -63.49 -91.13
N ASP A 386 -74.34 -63.98 -89.87
CA ASP A 386 -74.71 -63.53 -88.51
C ASP A 386 -73.90 -64.37 -87.48
N GLY A 387 -73.79 -64.09 -86.17
CA GLY A 387 -74.33 -63.04 -85.31
C GLY A 387 -74.21 -63.39 -83.80
N LYS A 388 -74.91 -62.63 -82.94
CA LYS A 388 -75.04 -62.74 -81.45
C LYS A 388 -73.86 -62.14 -80.63
N SER A 389 -73.95 -60.96 -79.96
CA SER A 389 -74.86 -60.52 -78.86
C SER A 389 -74.44 -61.11 -77.48
N VAL A 390 -74.39 -60.46 -76.31
CA VAL A 390 -74.76 -59.12 -75.75
C VAL A 390 -74.02 -58.97 -74.38
N SER A 391 -73.75 -57.82 -73.71
CA SER A 391 -73.48 -56.41 -74.08
C SER A 391 -73.07 -55.59 -72.82
N ASN A 392 -72.73 -54.30 -72.98
CA ASN A 392 -72.91 -53.20 -72.01
C ASN A 392 -72.31 -53.26 -70.57
N GLY A 393 -71.10 -52.69 -70.41
CA GLY A 393 -70.82 -51.58 -69.48
C GLY A 393 -71.10 -51.72 -67.95
N PRO A 394 -71.21 -50.60 -67.22
CA PRO A 394 -70.08 -49.70 -66.98
C PRO A 394 -69.94 -49.27 -65.48
N SER A 395 -68.94 -48.42 -65.19
CA SER A 395 -68.89 -47.50 -64.02
C SER A 395 -68.53 -48.11 -62.65
N ARG A 396 -67.65 -47.43 -61.88
CA ARG A 396 -68.02 -46.51 -60.78
C ARG A 396 -66.99 -46.47 -59.62
N ARG A 397 -66.67 -45.25 -59.15
CA ARG A 397 -66.21 -44.85 -57.78
C ARG A 397 -64.91 -45.47 -57.22
N GLN A 398 -63.98 -44.63 -56.76
CA GLN A 398 -63.85 -44.13 -55.36
C GLN A 398 -63.91 -45.23 -54.29
N SER A 399 -62.81 -45.43 -53.54
CA SER A 399 -62.70 -44.91 -52.16
C SER A 399 -61.32 -45.19 -51.53
N LEU A 400 -61.09 -44.57 -50.38
CA LEU A 400 -59.95 -44.64 -49.47
C LEU A 400 -59.55 -46.07 -49.03
N GLY A 401 -58.27 -46.19 -48.64
CA GLY A 401 -57.88 -46.93 -47.43
C GLY A 401 -56.95 -48.12 -47.66
N GLY A 402 -55.97 -48.29 -46.77
CA GLY A 402 -55.11 -49.48 -46.71
C GLY A 402 -53.66 -49.14 -46.35
N ALA A 403 -53.14 -49.77 -45.31
CA ALA A 403 -51.78 -49.59 -44.82
C ALA A 403 -50.81 -50.65 -45.38
N ASP A 404 -49.52 -50.43 -45.08
CA ASP A 404 -48.47 -51.43 -44.84
C ASP A 404 -47.89 -52.27 -46.00
N ASN A 405 -46.59 -52.00 -46.22
CA ASN A 405 -45.48 -52.94 -46.42
C ASN A 405 -45.44 -53.84 -47.68
N PHE A 406 -44.34 -53.76 -48.45
CA PHE A 406 -43.22 -54.72 -48.43
C PHE A 406 -42.25 -54.60 -49.64
N SER A 407 -41.06 -55.19 -49.49
CA SER A 407 -40.17 -55.76 -50.53
C SER A 407 -39.42 -54.89 -51.58
N LYS A 408 -38.10 -54.76 -51.35
CA LYS A 408 -37.00 -55.30 -52.22
C LYS A 408 -37.16 -55.25 -53.77
N LEU A 409 -36.40 -54.39 -54.45
CA LEU A 409 -35.11 -54.71 -55.12
C LEU A 409 -34.60 -53.59 -56.09
N ASN A 410 -33.32 -53.22 -55.92
CA ASN A 410 -32.32 -52.67 -56.86
C ASN A 410 -32.72 -51.72 -58.03
N GLY A 411 -32.10 -50.52 -58.08
CA GLY A 411 -32.12 -49.68 -59.30
C GLY A 411 -31.36 -48.35 -59.24
N MET A 412 -30.02 -48.37 -59.30
CA MET A 412 -29.10 -47.32 -59.81
C MET A 412 -29.23 -45.84 -59.35
N LEU A 413 -28.33 -45.37 -58.48
CA LEU A 413 -27.22 -44.43 -58.80
C LEU A 413 -26.58 -43.88 -57.51
N PRO A 414 -25.29 -44.13 -57.22
CA PRO A 414 -24.67 -43.68 -55.97
C PRO A 414 -23.89 -42.37 -56.14
N LYS A 415 -24.09 -41.41 -55.23
CA LYS A 415 -23.12 -40.34 -54.97
C LYS A 415 -22.32 -40.65 -53.70
N ARG A 416 -21.40 -41.61 -53.86
CA ARG A 416 -20.16 -41.79 -53.07
C ARG A 416 -19.29 -40.51 -53.19
N SER A 417 -18.28 -40.21 -52.37
CA SER A 417 -17.60 -40.95 -51.29
C SER A 417 -16.78 -39.97 -50.39
N PRO A 418 -16.07 -40.45 -49.34
CA PRO A 418 -15.41 -39.62 -48.32
C PRO A 418 -13.86 -39.70 -48.30
N SER A 419 -13.26 -38.96 -47.36
CA SER A 419 -12.10 -39.30 -46.50
C SER A 419 -10.70 -39.68 -47.04
N PHE A 420 -9.70 -39.17 -46.29
CA PHE A 420 -8.39 -39.76 -45.91
C PHE A 420 -7.14 -39.72 -46.83
N GLN A 421 -6.01 -39.49 -46.12
CA GLN A 421 -4.62 -39.98 -46.29
C GLN A 421 -3.51 -39.19 -47.03
N MET A 422 -2.57 -38.72 -46.17
CA MET A 422 -1.11 -38.53 -46.28
C MET A 422 -0.33 -39.07 -47.50
N ARG A 423 0.54 -38.24 -48.12
CA ARG A 423 2.04 -38.26 -47.95
C ARG A 423 2.81 -37.27 -48.87
N SER A 424 3.87 -36.68 -48.29
CA SER A 424 5.07 -36.00 -48.86
C SER A 424 5.41 -36.18 -50.37
N SER A 425 5.97 -35.19 -51.10
CA SER A 425 7.33 -34.64 -50.87
C SER A 425 7.79 -33.54 -51.88
N LEU A 426 8.77 -32.69 -51.46
CA LEU A 426 9.80 -31.95 -52.24
C LEU A 426 9.50 -30.69 -53.11
N SER A 427 9.75 -29.52 -52.49
CA SER A 427 10.82 -28.53 -52.83
C SER A 427 10.58 -27.24 -53.66
N SER A 428 11.18 -26.16 -53.12
CA SER A 428 11.69 -24.92 -53.74
C SER A 428 10.71 -23.74 -54.02
N GLY A 429 10.88 -22.59 -53.32
CA GLY A 429 10.04 -21.40 -53.62
C GLY A 429 10.13 -20.06 -52.83
N SER A 430 11.18 -19.75 -52.06
CA SER A 430 11.51 -18.39 -51.52
C SER A 430 10.70 -17.69 -50.39
N SER A 431 11.41 -16.78 -49.69
CA SER A 431 11.01 -15.83 -48.59
C SER A 431 10.36 -16.45 -47.34
N SER A 432 10.96 -16.54 -46.14
CA SER A 432 12.00 -15.73 -45.46
C SER A 432 11.51 -14.33 -45.00
N ILE A 433 11.85 -13.79 -43.81
CA ILE A 433 12.41 -14.37 -42.56
C ILE A 433 12.28 -13.35 -41.39
N LEU A 434 12.35 -13.82 -40.14
CA LEU A 434 12.70 -13.17 -38.84
C LEU A 434 12.94 -11.63 -38.77
N ARG A 435 12.64 -11.03 -37.59
CA ARG A 435 13.59 -10.52 -36.55
C ARG A 435 12.77 -9.86 -35.40
N HIS A 436 13.06 -10.07 -34.10
CA HIS A 436 14.13 -9.50 -33.25
C HIS A 436 14.23 -7.95 -33.34
N ALA A 437 14.52 -7.15 -32.28
CA ALA A 437 14.50 -7.29 -30.82
C ALA A 437 14.87 -5.91 -30.19
N LYS A 438 14.50 -5.64 -28.92
CA LYS A 438 15.08 -4.64 -27.97
C LYS A 438 15.08 -3.13 -28.33
N GLY A 439 14.72 -2.30 -27.34
CA GLY A 439 15.42 -1.02 -27.09
C GLY A 439 14.59 0.20 -26.61
N THR A 440 14.87 0.68 -25.38
CA THR A 440 14.76 2.08 -24.85
C THR A 440 13.39 2.81 -24.92
N SER A 441 12.89 3.54 -23.91
CA SER A 441 13.58 4.43 -22.96
C SER A 441 12.79 4.72 -21.66
N LYS A 442 13.52 4.88 -20.54
CA LYS A 442 13.29 5.74 -19.35
C LYS A 442 11.86 6.19 -18.96
N SER A 443 11.43 5.83 -17.75
CA SER A 443 11.28 6.78 -16.59
C SER A 443 10.92 6.08 -15.27
N PHE A 444 11.38 6.66 -14.15
CA PHE A 444 10.86 6.61 -12.75
C PHE A 444 10.40 5.25 -12.16
N ASP A 445 11.17 4.62 -11.26
CA ASP A 445 11.27 4.85 -9.79
C ASP A 445 10.01 4.45 -8.98
N GLY A 446 10.23 3.81 -7.82
CA GLY A 446 9.19 3.34 -6.90
C GLY A 446 9.27 1.85 -6.55
N GLY A 447 10.24 1.47 -5.72
CA GLY A 447 10.24 0.14 -5.09
C GLY A 447 9.28 0.03 -3.91
N THR A 448 8.68 -1.15 -3.71
CA THR A 448 8.03 -1.54 -2.46
C THR A 448 8.38 -2.98 -2.11
N ARG A 449 8.87 -3.21 -0.88
CA ARG A 449 8.87 -4.52 -0.24
C ARG A 449 7.56 -4.66 0.53
N ALA A 450 6.87 -5.79 0.36
CA ALA A 450 5.81 -6.21 1.28
C ALA A 450 6.43 -6.70 2.61
N LEU A 451 5.65 -6.62 3.69
CA LEU A 451 6.06 -7.16 4.99
C LEU A 451 5.96 -8.70 5.01
N ASP A 452 6.88 -9.34 5.72
CA ASP A 452 6.48 -10.32 6.72
C ASP A 452 7.28 -10.13 8.02
N ARG A 453 6.85 -10.79 9.10
CA ARG A 453 6.81 -10.26 10.46
C ARG A 453 7.42 -11.21 11.48
N SER A 454 8.60 -10.87 12.02
CA SER A 454 9.13 -11.55 13.23
C SER A 454 10.13 -10.69 14.04
N LYS A 455 9.54 -9.86 14.88
CA LYS A 455 10.03 -9.20 16.11
C LYS A 455 11.11 -9.98 16.91
N SER A 456 12.27 -9.36 17.18
CA SER A 456 12.88 -9.21 18.53
C SER A 456 14.21 -8.43 18.52
N ASN A 457 14.63 -7.93 19.67
CA ASN A 457 15.79 -7.04 19.83
C ASN A 457 17.12 -7.79 19.74
N GLY A 458 18.12 -7.19 19.07
CA GLY A 458 19.52 -7.61 19.11
C GLY A 458 20.44 -6.42 19.41
N SER A 459 20.73 -6.20 20.70
CA SER A 459 21.86 -5.34 21.10
C SER A 459 23.19 -5.99 20.69
N GLY A 460 24.25 -5.20 20.60
CA GLY A 460 25.52 -5.60 20.00
C GLY A 460 26.16 -6.85 20.62
N SER A 461 26.80 -7.64 19.77
CA SER A 461 27.74 -8.69 20.15
C SER A 461 29.09 -8.06 20.56
N PRO A 462 29.60 -8.29 21.78
CA PRO A 462 31.01 -8.10 22.08
C PRO A 462 31.77 -9.41 21.81
N THR A 463 32.79 -9.32 20.96
CA THR A 463 33.78 -10.38 20.75
C THR A 463 34.44 -10.80 22.07
N PHE A 464 34.56 -12.11 22.31
CA PHE A 464 35.35 -12.64 23.42
C PHE A 464 36.81 -12.21 23.30
N ASN A 465 37.33 -11.56 24.35
CA ASN A 465 38.76 -11.50 24.62
C ASN A 465 39.01 -12.08 26.03
N ILE A 466 39.88 -13.08 26.08
CA ILE A 466 40.32 -13.75 27.31
C ILE A 466 41.44 -12.91 27.94
N GLY A 467 41.28 -12.55 29.21
CA GLY A 467 42.12 -11.55 29.88
C GLY A 467 42.02 -11.57 31.41
N GLN A 468 42.48 -12.68 32.00
CA GLN A 468 43.08 -12.81 33.34
C GLN A 468 43.23 -11.53 34.21
N SER A 469 42.55 -11.47 35.37
CA SER A 469 43.14 -11.03 36.64
C SER A 469 42.26 -11.41 37.85
N CYS A 470 42.87 -11.52 39.02
CA CYS A 470 42.29 -11.89 40.30
C CYS A 470 41.81 -10.66 41.11
N ASP A 471 40.84 -10.86 42.02
CA ASP A 471 41.13 -10.91 43.46
C ASP A 471 39.98 -11.63 44.20
N GLY A 472 40.18 -12.10 45.43
CA GLY A 472 39.18 -12.84 46.18
C GLY A 472 39.15 -12.54 47.67
N THR A 473 37.96 -12.59 48.27
CA THR A 473 37.75 -12.59 49.73
C THR A 473 36.67 -13.62 50.09
N LYS A 474 36.80 -14.22 51.27
CA LYS A 474 36.03 -15.37 51.77
C LYS A 474 34.78 -14.94 52.56
N ASP A 475 33.86 -15.90 52.76
CA ASP A 475 33.28 -16.39 54.05
C ASP A 475 32.12 -17.36 53.65
N ILE A 476 32.10 -18.67 54.00
CA ILE A 476 31.89 -19.34 55.31
C ILE A 476 30.51 -18.92 55.90
N GLU A 477 29.49 -19.77 56.13
CA GLU A 477 29.45 -21.14 56.69
C GLU A 477 28.12 -21.93 56.41
N VAL A 478 28.18 -23.29 56.30
CA VAL A 478 27.25 -24.38 56.77
C VAL A 478 25.70 -24.29 56.55
N SER A 479 24.98 -25.29 55.99
CA SER A 479 24.61 -26.57 56.67
C SER A 479 23.86 -27.62 55.80
N SER A 480 24.16 -28.92 56.02
CA SER A 480 23.28 -30.15 56.08
C SER A 480 22.05 -30.33 55.14
N GLU A 481 21.69 -31.51 54.58
CA GLU A 481 22.06 -32.92 54.84
C GLU A 481 21.60 -33.86 53.67
N LYS A 482 22.17 -35.07 53.57
CA LYS A 482 21.72 -36.28 52.81
C LYS A 482 21.40 -37.39 53.87
N PRO A 483 20.83 -38.61 53.61
CA PRO A 483 20.70 -39.35 52.33
C PRO A 483 19.39 -40.19 52.13
N SER A 484 19.22 -40.85 50.97
CA SER A 484 19.03 -42.33 50.80
C SER A 484 18.24 -42.75 49.54
N GLU A 485 18.82 -43.66 48.76
CA GLU A 485 18.34 -44.37 47.55
C GLU A 485 17.79 -45.78 47.95
N PRO A 486 17.41 -46.73 47.06
CA PRO A 486 17.03 -46.74 45.62
C PRO A 486 15.73 -47.60 45.40
N PRO A 487 15.50 -48.39 44.32
CA PRO A 487 15.82 -48.24 42.88
C PRO A 487 14.56 -48.20 41.97
N GLY A 488 14.67 -47.68 40.75
CA GLY A 488 13.56 -47.77 39.78
C GLY A 488 13.86 -47.28 38.37
N THR A 489 14.13 -48.22 37.46
CA THR A 489 14.05 -48.12 35.98
C THR A 489 14.79 -46.99 35.28
N GLU A 490 15.84 -47.37 34.55
CA GLU A 490 16.54 -46.53 33.57
C GLU A 490 15.61 -46.03 32.46
N THR A 491 15.33 -44.72 32.46
CA THR A 491 15.11 -43.93 31.25
C THR A 491 15.87 -42.61 31.41
N GLU A 492 17.20 -42.68 31.40
CA GLU A 492 18.03 -41.48 31.35
C GLU A 492 17.95 -40.84 29.95
N ASP A 493 16.92 -40.04 29.73
CA ASP A 493 17.04 -38.84 28.90
C ASP A 493 18.06 -37.92 29.58
N SER A 494 19.35 -38.25 29.42
CA SER A 494 20.49 -37.51 29.96
C SER A 494 20.66 -36.22 29.16
N VAL A 495 19.74 -35.28 29.40
CA VAL A 495 19.81 -33.91 28.90
C VAL A 495 21.16 -33.34 29.30
N PRO A 496 22.02 -32.92 28.33
CA PRO A 496 23.38 -32.49 28.65
C PRO A 496 23.38 -31.41 29.72
N GLY A 497 24.20 -31.57 30.77
CA GLY A 497 24.27 -30.61 31.88
C GLY A 497 24.52 -29.17 31.44
N LEU A 498 25.21 -28.99 30.31
CA LEU A 498 25.41 -27.70 29.63
C LEU A 498 24.09 -26.99 29.26
N LEU A 499 23.03 -27.73 28.92
CA LEU A 499 21.71 -27.16 28.64
C LEU A 499 21.03 -26.68 29.93
N TYR A 500 21.17 -27.42 31.04
CA TYR A 500 20.71 -26.97 32.35
C TYR A 500 21.49 -25.73 32.82
N ASP A 501 22.81 -25.70 32.67
CA ASP A 501 23.65 -24.55 33.02
C ASP A 501 23.30 -23.32 32.17
N LEU A 502 23.06 -23.50 30.86
CA LEU A 502 22.66 -22.43 29.96
C LEU A 502 21.27 -21.90 30.32
N LEU A 503 20.29 -22.79 30.50
CA LEU A 503 18.93 -22.44 30.90
C LEU A 503 18.90 -21.77 32.29
N GLN A 504 19.72 -22.23 33.24
CA GLN A 504 19.85 -21.62 34.55
C GLN A 504 20.45 -20.21 34.47
N LYS A 505 21.48 -19.99 33.63
CA LYS A 505 22.03 -18.66 33.36
C LYS A 505 21.01 -17.74 32.70
N GLU A 506 20.26 -18.22 31.71
CA GLU A 506 19.19 -17.45 31.07
C GLU A 506 18.06 -17.11 32.05
N VAL A 507 17.62 -18.04 32.89
CA VAL A 507 16.61 -17.79 33.93
C VAL A 507 17.10 -16.76 34.95
N ILE A 508 18.37 -16.80 35.37
CA ILE A 508 18.96 -15.79 36.27
C ILE A 508 19.05 -14.43 35.57
N ALA A 509 19.49 -14.38 34.30
CA ALA A 509 19.56 -13.15 33.52
C ALA A 509 18.17 -12.53 33.28
N LEU A 510 17.16 -13.36 32.99
CA LEU A 510 15.76 -12.93 32.82
C LEU A 510 15.16 -12.42 34.13
N ARG A 511 15.42 -13.08 35.27
CA ARG A 511 15.00 -12.58 36.59
C ARG A 511 15.65 -11.22 36.92
N LYS A 512 16.95 -11.07 36.64
CA LYS A 512 17.67 -9.80 36.85
C LYS A 512 17.12 -8.69 35.94
N SER A 513 16.95 -8.96 34.65
CA SER A 513 16.35 -8.01 33.69
C SER A 513 14.89 -7.67 34.02
N GLY A 514 14.14 -8.61 34.62
CA GLY A 514 12.82 -8.35 35.17
C GLY A 514 12.88 -7.33 36.30
N HIS A 515 13.71 -7.58 37.31
CA HIS A 515 13.85 -6.68 38.46
C HIS A 515 14.36 -5.28 38.07
N GLU A 516 15.29 -5.18 37.12
CA GLU A 516 15.76 -3.91 36.54
C GLU A 516 14.63 -3.14 35.83
N LYS A 517 13.71 -3.84 35.15
CA LYS A 517 12.52 -3.23 34.52
C LYS A 517 11.49 -2.81 35.57
N ASP A 518 11.24 -3.62 36.58
CA ASP A 518 10.30 -3.30 37.66
C ASP A 518 10.77 -2.05 38.43
N GLN A 519 12.08 -1.94 38.71
CA GLN A 519 12.67 -0.74 39.28
C GLN A 519 12.54 0.46 38.33
N SER A 520 12.85 0.30 37.04
CA SER A 520 12.71 1.38 36.05
C SER A 520 11.25 1.84 35.84
N ILE A 521 10.27 0.95 36.02
CA ILE A 521 8.84 1.31 36.00
C ILE A 521 8.51 2.14 37.24
N LYS A 522 8.93 1.70 38.43
CA LYS A 522 8.75 2.44 39.68
C LYS A 522 9.36 3.84 39.63
N ASP A 523 10.59 3.98 39.13
CA ASP A 523 11.26 5.27 38.98
C ASP A 523 10.49 6.21 38.02
N LYS A 524 9.79 5.65 37.02
CA LYS A 524 8.93 6.41 36.11
C LYS A 524 7.59 6.78 36.76
N ASP A 525 7.00 5.91 37.56
CA ASP A 525 5.77 6.21 38.30
C ASP A 525 6.01 7.33 39.32
N ASP A 526 7.14 7.29 40.05
CA ASP A 526 7.58 8.37 40.95
C ASP A 526 7.78 9.70 40.18
N ALA A 527 8.36 9.64 38.97
CA ALA A 527 8.52 10.81 38.10
C ALA A 527 7.17 11.35 37.58
N ILE A 528 6.22 10.47 37.24
CA ILE A 528 4.85 10.84 36.83
C ILE A 528 4.11 11.51 38.00
N GLU A 529 4.22 10.99 39.22
CA GLU A 529 3.61 11.60 40.40
C GLU A 529 4.19 13.01 40.68
N MET A 530 5.51 13.17 40.52
CA MET A 530 6.17 14.47 40.65
C MET A 530 5.78 15.46 39.53
N LEU A 531 5.54 14.98 38.31
CA LEU A 531 5.01 15.80 37.22
C LEU A 531 3.55 16.19 37.47
N ALA A 532 2.70 15.27 37.96
CA ALA A 532 1.32 15.58 38.35
C ALA A 532 1.26 16.67 39.43
N LYS A 533 2.09 16.56 40.48
CA LYS A 533 2.22 17.60 41.52
C LYS A 533 2.66 18.96 40.96
N LYS A 534 3.55 18.98 39.95
CA LYS A 534 3.96 20.21 39.24
C LYS A 534 2.83 20.79 38.39
N VAL A 535 2.06 19.95 37.69
CA VAL A 535 0.88 20.36 36.91
C VAL A 535 -0.17 20.98 37.85
N ASP A 536 -0.53 20.32 38.95
CA ASP A 536 -1.46 20.87 39.95
C ASP A 536 -1.01 22.23 40.51
N THR A 537 0.29 22.40 40.71
CA THR A 537 0.88 23.66 41.19
C THR A 537 0.78 24.76 40.13
N LEU A 538 1.09 24.44 38.87
CA LEU A 538 0.93 25.34 37.74
C LEU A 538 -0.53 25.71 37.49
N THR A 539 -1.47 24.75 37.53
CA THR A 539 -2.90 25.00 37.39
C THR A 539 -3.42 25.94 38.49
N LYS A 540 -2.98 25.76 39.75
CA LYS A 540 -3.31 26.69 40.84
C LYS A 540 -2.72 28.10 40.61
N ALA A 541 -1.47 28.19 40.12
CA ALA A 541 -0.85 29.47 39.80
C ALA A 541 -1.59 30.20 38.65
N MET A 542 -1.92 29.48 37.57
CA MET A 542 -2.72 29.99 36.45
C MET A 542 -4.12 30.43 36.88
N GLU A 543 -4.77 29.70 37.81
CA GLU A 543 -6.08 30.10 38.32
C GLU A 543 -6.01 31.39 39.16
N VAL A 544 -4.93 31.57 39.94
CA VAL A 544 -4.65 32.80 40.69
C VAL A 544 -4.34 33.97 39.74
N GLU A 545 -3.55 33.75 38.69
CA GLU A 545 -3.25 34.74 37.66
C GLU A 545 -4.52 35.15 36.89
N ALA A 546 -5.33 34.20 36.44
CA ALA A 546 -6.60 34.47 35.77
C ALA A 546 -7.57 35.25 36.70
N LYS A 547 -7.61 34.94 38.00
CA LYS A 547 -8.37 35.72 39.00
C LYS A 547 -7.79 37.13 39.19
N LYS A 548 -6.46 37.32 39.10
CA LYS A 548 -5.80 38.63 39.13
C LYS A 548 -6.14 39.46 37.89
N MET A 549 -5.97 38.91 36.70
CA MET A 549 -6.33 39.57 35.43
C MET A 549 -7.80 40.00 35.40
N ARG A 550 -8.74 39.14 35.85
CA ARG A 550 -10.17 39.52 35.94
C ARG A 550 -10.42 40.72 36.85
N ARG A 551 -9.67 40.85 37.97
CA ARG A 551 -9.77 42.01 38.87
C ARG A 551 -9.16 43.27 38.25
N GLU A 552 -8.05 43.14 37.53
CA GLU A 552 -7.39 44.24 36.83
C GLU A 552 -8.26 44.78 35.68
N VAL A 553 -8.89 43.89 34.90
CA VAL A 553 -9.89 44.27 33.88
C VAL A 553 -11.08 44.98 34.52
N ALA A 554 -11.67 44.43 35.59
CA ALA A 554 -12.79 45.08 36.28
C ALA A 554 -12.43 46.43 36.92
N ALA A 555 -11.17 46.60 37.38
CA ALA A 555 -10.66 47.88 37.86
C ALA A 555 -10.53 48.90 36.70
N MET A 556 -9.93 48.48 35.58
CA MET A 556 -9.78 49.33 34.38
C MET A 556 -11.14 49.70 33.77
N GLU A 557 -12.11 48.79 33.76
CA GLU A 557 -13.50 49.08 33.36
C GLU A 557 -14.16 50.12 34.28
N LYS A 558 -13.90 50.05 35.59
CA LYS A 558 -14.39 51.02 36.56
C LYS A 558 -13.74 52.41 36.39
N GLU A 559 -12.45 52.46 36.07
CA GLU A 559 -11.74 53.71 35.74
C GLU A 559 -12.24 54.31 34.41
N VAL A 560 -12.46 53.48 33.38
CA VAL A 560 -13.06 53.91 32.11
C VAL A 560 -14.50 54.40 32.30
N ALA A 561 -15.29 53.77 33.17
CA ALA A 561 -16.62 54.25 33.54
C ALA A 561 -16.56 55.59 34.29
N ALA A 562 -15.62 55.76 35.24
CA ALA A 562 -15.42 57.02 35.94
C ALA A 562 -15.02 58.15 34.98
N MET A 563 -14.07 57.92 34.06
CA MET A 563 -13.69 58.90 33.03
C MET A 563 -14.85 59.29 32.09
N ARG A 564 -15.80 58.39 31.83
CA ARG A 564 -17.01 58.71 31.05
C ARG A 564 -17.95 59.63 31.81
N VAL A 565 -18.19 59.37 33.10
CA VAL A 565 -19.02 60.23 33.97
C VAL A 565 -18.38 61.60 34.15
N ASP A 566 -17.07 61.68 34.37
CA ASP A 566 -16.34 62.93 34.53
C ASP A 566 -16.39 63.80 33.26
N LYS A 567 -16.23 63.15 32.09
CA LYS A 567 -16.40 63.78 30.77
C LYS A 567 -17.83 64.23 30.47
N GLU A 568 -18.85 63.60 31.05
CA GLU A 568 -20.24 64.08 30.98
C GLU A 568 -20.50 65.28 31.91
N GLN A 569 -19.89 65.32 33.11
CA GLN A 569 -19.98 66.47 34.01
C GLN A 569 -19.29 67.70 33.42
N ASP A 570 -18.10 67.55 32.84
CA ASP A 570 -17.35 68.63 32.18
C ASP A 570 -18.10 69.18 30.93
N ASN A 571 -18.74 68.29 30.16
CA ASN A 571 -19.64 68.71 29.06
C ASN A 571 -20.92 69.41 29.55
N ARG A 572 -21.42 69.08 30.75
CA ARG A 572 -22.59 69.75 31.36
C ARG A 572 -22.22 71.13 31.91
N ALA A 573 -21.02 71.29 32.48
CA ALA A 573 -20.49 72.57 32.90
C ALA A 573 -20.34 73.56 31.71
N LYS A 574 -19.91 73.06 30.55
CA LYS A 574 -19.71 73.87 29.33
C LYS A 574 -21.01 74.39 28.68
N ARG A 575 -22.19 73.85 29.00
CA ARG A 575 -23.47 74.30 28.41
C ARG A 575 -24.12 75.52 29.10
N PHE A 576 -23.56 76.03 30.20
CA PHE A 576 -24.05 77.25 30.85
C PHE A 576 -23.26 78.52 30.51
N GLY A 577 -22.22 78.42 29.67
CA GLY A 577 -21.38 79.55 29.27
C GLY A 577 -21.62 80.00 27.82
N SER A 578 -21.94 81.28 27.65
CA SER A 578 -21.96 82.04 26.38
C SER A 578 -23.20 81.89 25.48
N SER A 579 -23.99 82.97 25.44
CA SER A 579 -24.95 83.27 24.38
C SER A 579 -24.79 84.73 23.94
N LYS A 580 -24.34 84.97 22.69
CA LYS A 580 -24.63 86.17 21.87
C LYS A 580 -23.87 86.19 20.53
N GLY A 581 -24.60 86.50 19.46
CA GLY A 581 -24.09 87.29 18.32
C GLY A 581 -23.76 86.52 17.03
N PRO A 582 -23.97 87.12 15.82
CA PRO A 582 -24.45 86.33 14.68
C PRO A 582 -23.81 86.58 13.28
N GLU A 583 -24.19 85.68 12.35
CA GLU A 583 -24.54 85.92 10.92
C GLU A 583 -23.52 86.06 9.76
N CYS A 584 -24.04 85.65 8.59
CA CYS A 584 -23.59 85.78 7.18
C CYS A 584 -22.40 84.95 6.66
N SER A 585 -22.37 84.47 5.40
CA SER A 585 -23.42 84.08 4.42
C SER A 585 -22.79 83.52 3.13
N THR A 586 -23.40 82.51 2.48
CA THR A 586 -23.15 82.03 1.07
C THR A 586 -21.72 81.54 0.72
N GLY A 587 -21.44 80.75 -0.32
CA GLY A 587 -22.25 80.12 -1.40
C GLY A 587 -21.38 79.10 -2.19
N TRP A 588 -21.99 78.29 -3.07
CA TRP A 588 -21.38 77.09 -3.69
C TRP A 588 -20.52 77.35 -4.97
N GLY A 589 -19.62 76.42 -5.31
CA GLY A 589 -19.14 76.24 -6.69
C GLY A 589 -17.80 75.48 -6.90
N ASP A 590 -17.85 74.21 -7.31
CA ASP A 590 -16.72 73.48 -7.94
C ASP A 590 -16.56 73.88 -9.42
N PRO A 591 -15.35 73.80 -10.02
CA PRO A 591 -15.11 72.69 -10.97
C PRO A 591 -13.66 72.12 -11.03
N LYS A 592 -13.52 71.00 -11.75
CA LYS A 592 -12.35 70.09 -11.81
C LYS A 592 -11.24 70.49 -12.83
N HIS A 593 -10.12 69.74 -12.75
CA HIS A 593 -9.06 69.47 -13.76
C HIS A 593 -7.72 70.25 -13.60
N PRO A 594 -6.57 69.76 -14.14
CA PRO A 594 -5.66 68.95 -13.31
C PRO A 594 -4.20 69.46 -13.34
N ILE A 595 -3.36 69.03 -12.39
CA ILE A 595 -1.92 69.36 -12.42
C ILE A 595 -1.05 68.09 -12.45
N THR A 596 -0.20 68.05 -13.47
CA THR A 596 0.81 67.02 -13.73
C THR A 596 2.03 67.21 -12.83
N TRP A 597 2.62 66.11 -12.35
CA TRP A 597 3.92 66.15 -11.66
C TRP A 597 4.97 65.34 -12.40
N LYS A 598 6.05 66.02 -12.79
CA LYS A 598 7.25 65.43 -13.39
C LYS A 598 7.93 64.49 -12.39
N ARG A 599 8.41 63.34 -12.86
CA ARG A 599 9.47 62.59 -12.17
C ARG A 599 10.83 63.28 -12.36
N PRO A 600 11.64 63.39 -11.31
CA PRO A 600 13.09 63.27 -11.41
C PRO A 600 13.50 61.80 -11.27
N CYS A 601 14.46 61.35 -12.06
CA CYS A 601 15.03 60.00 -11.94
C CYS A 601 16.23 60.01 -10.99
N GLY A 602 16.32 59.06 -10.07
CA GLY A 602 17.52 58.86 -9.25
C GLY A 602 17.32 57.93 -8.06
N LEU A 603 17.95 56.75 -8.11
CA LEU A 603 18.20 55.79 -7.02
C LEU A 603 16.99 55.04 -6.41
N GLY A 604 16.97 53.71 -6.61
CA GLY A 604 16.69 52.80 -5.48
C GLY A 604 15.32 52.15 -5.33
N ASN A 605 14.59 51.82 -6.41
CA ASN A 605 13.38 50.98 -6.28
C ASN A 605 13.74 49.53 -5.87
N LYS A 606 13.72 49.27 -4.56
CA LYS A 606 13.59 47.92 -3.94
C LYS A 606 12.50 47.84 -2.87
N TRP A 607 11.88 48.98 -2.53
CA TRP A 607 10.87 49.09 -1.47
C TRP A 607 9.43 48.89 -1.95
N MET A 608 9.11 49.22 -3.21
CA MET A 608 7.76 49.03 -3.76
C MET A 608 7.46 47.56 -4.08
N ASP A 609 8.41 46.85 -4.68
CA ASP A 609 8.28 45.43 -5.03
C ASP A 609 7.98 44.56 -3.78
N ASN A 610 8.53 44.93 -2.62
CA ASN A 610 8.27 44.24 -1.35
C ASN A 610 6.85 44.49 -0.81
N ILE A 611 6.26 45.67 -1.08
CA ILE A 611 4.89 46.01 -0.68
C ILE A 611 3.88 45.32 -1.61
N GLU A 612 4.15 45.21 -2.91
CA GLU A 612 3.31 44.42 -3.82
C GLU A 612 3.37 42.92 -3.51
N ALA A 613 4.53 42.39 -3.11
CA ALA A 613 4.66 41.00 -2.63
C ALA A 613 3.85 40.76 -1.35
N GLU A 614 3.99 41.60 -0.32
CA GLU A 614 3.22 41.54 0.94
C GLU A 614 1.70 41.61 0.69
N LEU A 615 1.24 42.56 -0.15
CA LEU A 615 -0.18 42.68 -0.49
C LEU A 615 -0.71 41.46 -1.26
N THR A 616 0.11 40.86 -2.13
CA THR A 616 -0.25 39.62 -2.85
C THR A 616 -0.33 38.42 -1.90
N ILE A 617 0.58 38.32 -0.93
CA ILE A 617 0.56 37.27 0.11
C ILE A 617 -0.67 37.43 1.00
N VAL A 618 -0.99 38.65 1.45
CA VAL A 618 -2.20 38.92 2.25
C VAL A 618 -3.48 38.64 1.44
N TRP A 619 -3.51 38.94 0.14
CA TRP A 619 -4.64 38.61 -0.73
C TRP A 619 -4.79 37.10 -0.91
N LEU A 620 -3.70 36.37 -1.13
CA LEU A 620 -3.69 34.89 -1.20
C LEU A 620 -4.14 34.25 0.12
N TYR A 621 -3.63 34.71 1.27
CA TYR A 621 -4.04 34.21 2.58
C TYR A 621 -5.53 34.45 2.85
N ARG A 622 -6.04 35.63 2.48
CA ARG A 622 -7.45 36.00 2.66
C ARG A 622 -8.38 35.25 1.69
N SER A 623 -7.91 34.96 0.48
CA SER A 623 -8.62 34.12 -0.50
C SER A 623 -8.64 32.64 -0.06
N MET A 624 -7.52 32.13 0.45
CA MET A 624 -7.41 30.75 0.97
C MET A 624 -8.27 30.54 2.23
N MET A 625 -8.25 31.50 3.17
CA MET A 625 -9.15 31.51 4.33
C MET A 625 -10.64 31.58 3.93
N GLY A 626 -10.98 32.35 2.89
CA GLY A 626 -12.33 32.39 2.33
C GLY A 626 -12.76 31.04 1.73
N PHE A 627 -11.85 30.35 1.03
CA PHE A 627 -12.10 29.03 0.45
C PHE A 627 -12.25 27.93 1.50
N VAL A 628 -11.44 27.97 2.58
CA VAL A 628 -11.59 27.05 3.72
C VAL A 628 -12.90 27.33 4.47
N GLY A 629 -13.26 28.61 4.66
CA GLY A 629 -14.53 29.00 5.29
C GLY A 629 -15.77 28.51 4.55
N LEU A 630 -15.80 28.63 3.20
CA LEU A 630 -16.90 28.06 2.41
C LEU A 630 -16.98 26.54 2.51
N LYS A 631 -15.82 25.86 2.45
CA LYS A 631 -15.76 24.39 2.46
C LYS A 631 -16.09 23.76 3.80
N VAL A 632 -15.93 24.51 4.90
CA VAL A 632 -16.40 24.11 6.24
C VAL A 632 -17.92 24.28 6.40
N LEU A 633 -18.55 25.27 5.74
CA LEU A 633 -20.01 25.37 5.71
C LEU A 633 -20.65 24.26 4.86
N GLU A 634 -20.08 23.93 3.69
CA GLU A 634 -20.65 22.94 2.76
C GLU A 634 -20.59 21.49 3.28
N VAL A 635 -19.76 21.21 4.29
CA VAL A 635 -19.69 19.91 4.98
C VAL A 635 -20.55 19.89 6.26
N GLY A 636 -21.06 21.04 6.72
CA GLY A 636 -21.79 21.18 7.98
C GLY A 636 -23.28 20.80 7.94
N GLU A 637 -23.93 20.81 6.77
CA GLU A 637 -25.38 20.54 6.65
C GLU A 637 -25.73 19.03 6.55
N GLY A 638 -24.76 18.15 6.78
CA GLY A 638 -24.88 16.71 6.49
C GLY A 638 -25.44 15.79 7.59
N PHE A 639 -25.54 16.22 8.86
CA PHE A 639 -25.99 15.37 9.97
C PHE A 639 -26.66 16.16 11.10
N GLY A 640 -27.96 15.93 11.36
CA GLY A 640 -28.65 16.60 12.48
C GLY A 640 -30.19 16.57 12.44
N GLY A 641 -30.82 15.42 12.17
CA GLY A 641 -32.29 15.26 12.21
C GLY A 641 -32.74 14.35 13.36
N PHE A 642 -33.81 14.76 14.08
CA PHE A 642 -34.35 14.18 15.33
C PHE A 642 -33.43 14.43 16.54
N GLU A 643 -33.79 15.29 17.51
CA GLU A 643 -34.95 15.05 18.37
C GLU A 643 -35.72 16.31 18.82
N ARG A 644 -36.80 16.13 19.57
CA ARG A 644 -37.92 17.09 19.71
C ARG A 644 -38.24 17.39 21.17
N VAL A 645 -37.67 18.44 21.75
CA VAL A 645 -38.11 18.96 23.06
C VAL A 645 -38.52 20.43 22.97
N ARG A 646 -39.81 20.63 23.20
CA ARG A 646 -40.52 21.92 23.34
C ARG A 646 -40.57 22.23 24.84
N VAL A 647 -40.26 23.46 25.30
CA VAL A 647 -40.93 24.14 26.43
C VAL A 647 -40.40 25.57 26.66
N LEU A 648 -41.33 26.53 26.60
CA LEU A 648 -41.49 27.80 27.32
C LEU A 648 -40.23 28.56 27.81
N LYS A 649 -39.91 29.77 27.31
CA LYS A 649 -40.62 31.06 27.46
C LYS A 649 -40.29 31.78 28.78
N GLY A 650 -39.48 32.82 28.67
CA GLY A 650 -39.05 33.77 29.70
C GLY A 650 -38.22 34.86 29.05
#